data_AF-H0TYM9-F1
#
_entry.id   AF-H0TYM9-F1
#
_cell.length_a   1.000
_cell.length_b   1.000
_cell.length_c   1.000
_cell.angle_alpha   90.00
_cell.angle_beta   90.00
_cell.angle_gamma   90.00
#
_symmetry.space_group_name_H-M   'P 1'
#
loop_
_entity.id
_entity.type
_entity.pdbx_description
1 polymer ?
#
loop_
_entity_poly.entity_id
_entity_poly.type
_entity_poly.pdbx_seq_one_letter_code
_entity_poly.pdbx_strand_id
1 'polypeptide(L)'
;MPALAFSNNDIAVVAWTFDSRLDGCLGFAIHQIDLDANKETVLPALARFKGQTADKLTTEQAPVQKFWWKDLFAKRGGTYQYKIVPMGGTPGQTLSPLASVKPLLSNKVTLTPNRPPFHAYFNRGITATQALSHELKDHPSIDALAPHILDPNDEIRIRLMGQLQEGVTSLLKRADDQGGQIHAALYELNDPNGLEKQLQANPKSRTVILGNEQGPDTEDADADNRAALKKAGVDVIDRILGKGDIPHNKFMVLTQKGKPTAVLSGSTNWTSTGLCTQTNNALVVDSPELAQRYLDYWNALKADTDAADGDEKALQSKTLRDFAHANNDKSINSPIKLDGGVTIEPMFSPNTKGKLGKHPDTPNDMGRVFDLMSQAKHAVLFLAFDPGNNSILDEAGKLLAEKPDLFVRGALTSPQRATNFSEALHSGGHTERPADGGGEAPTPEVKVVGEAGGPKQKGAKAAKDSAKGPIDFRAVPAGAVQDAFGKWEKELAKYGFAIIHNKIVVIDPFSDDCVVVTGSHNLGFRASHNNDENMLIIRGHRGLAEAYACHVLDLYDHYAWRFLLKQHPEIFGKPLQGDDTWQDRYISGTEEKSPELRFWMSAAAKVAGAGGSGGAASPASGGSRNKTTKPSSGPGSKPSQPAEAPPAAETAPKSGAAKAKTTKKPGKKTTKKAAAAAKASAGRKKTTKKKAAAGSARKAKGAKKTSKATKGKKAKKAAKRPAKKMAPKATKRSTKRSGAKGTKRSKR
;
A
#
# COMPACT_ATOMS: atom_id res chain seq x y z
N MET A 1 -26.70 1.66 19.84
CA MET A 1 -26.10 0.39 19.33
C MET A 1 -26.10 0.22 17.81
N PRO A 2 -24.98 0.51 17.11
CA PRO A 2 -24.78 0.20 15.69
C PRO A 2 -23.72 -0.92 15.46
N ALA A 3 -23.81 -1.57 14.29
CA ALA A 3 -22.73 -2.36 13.70
C ALA A 3 -22.37 -1.81 12.31
N LEU A 4 -21.10 -1.91 11.93
CA LEU A 4 -20.55 -1.41 10.68
C LEU A 4 -19.76 -2.53 9.98
N ALA A 5 -19.88 -2.64 8.67
CA ALA A 5 -19.02 -3.48 7.84
C ALA A 5 -18.42 -2.65 6.69
N PHE A 6 -17.12 -2.81 6.46
CA PHE A 6 -16.36 -2.10 5.42
C PHE A 6 -15.30 -3.02 4.80
N SER A 7 -14.86 -2.74 3.57
CA SER A 7 -14.07 -3.67 2.75
C SER A 7 -12.95 -2.99 1.99
N ASN A 8 -11.90 -3.74 1.69
CA ASN A 8 -11.00 -3.46 0.57
C ASN A 8 -11.52 -4.19 -0.70
N ASN A 9 -10.66 -4.76 -1.53
CA ASN A 9 -11.07 -5.55 -2.69
C ASN A 9 -10.98 -7.08 -2.48
N ASP A 10 -10.60 -7.54 -1.28
CA ASP A 10 -10.25 -8.95 -1.02
C ASP A 10 -10.85 -9.51 0.29
N ILE A 11 -11.09 -8.68 1.30
CA ILE A 11 -11.68 -9.05 2.60
C ILE A 11 -12.72 -8.01 3.06
N ALA A 12 -13.48 -8.35 4.11
CA ALA A 12 -14.26 -7.39 4.88
C ALA A 12 -13.81 -7.32 6.35
N VAL A 13 -13.98 -6.16 6.96
CA VAL A 13 -13.92 -5.92 8.41
C VAL A 13 -15.33 -5.60 8.89
N VAL A 14 -15.75 -6.20 9.99
CA VAL A 14 -17.00 -5.86 10.70
C VAL A 14 -16.68 -5.47 12.14
N ALA A 15 -17.25 -4.37 12.61
CA ALA A 15 -17.08 -3.82 13.96
C ALA A 15 -18.43 -3.42 14.55
N TRP A 16 -18.56 -3.47 15.86
CA TRP A 16 -19.82 -3.20 16.56
C TRP A 16 -19.59 -2.67 17.97
N THR A 17 -20.62 -2.09 18.57
CA THR A 17 -20.55 -1.57 19.93
C THR A 17 -21.92 -1.60 20.59
N PHE A 18 -21.91 -1.91 21.89
CA PHE A 18 -23.06 -1.84 22.77
C PHE A 18 -22.89 -0.64 23.70
N ASP A 19 -23.99 -0.15 24.26
CA ASP A 19 -23.97 1.13 24.96
C ASP A 19 -23.28 0.97 26.34
N SER A 20 -23.48 -0.17 27.04
CA SER A 20 -22.76 -0.62 28.25
C SER A 20 -22.00 -1.96 28.06
N ARG A 21 -21.35 -2.47 29.12
CA ARG A 21 -21.01 -3.90 29.28
C ARG A 21 -22.27 -4.77 29.13
N LEU A 22 -22.10 -5.99 28.61
CA LEU A 22 -23.16 -6.99 28.53
C LEU A 22 -22.90 -8.11 29.54
N ASP A 23 -23.71 -8.18 30.59
CA ASP A 23 -23.57 -9.17 31.67
C ASP A 23 -23.69 -10.61 31.14
N GLY A 24 -22.77 -11.48 31.53
CA GLY A 24 -22.75 -12.88 31.11
C GLY A 24 -22.46 -13.10 29.61
N CYS A 25 -22.06 -12.07 28.88
CA CYS A 25 -21.64 -12.18 27.48
C CYS A 25 -20.28 -12.86 27.36
N LEU A 26 -20.27 -14.11 26.90
CA LEU A 26 -19.04 -14.88 26.66
C LEU A 26 -18.35 -14.52 25.34
N GLY A 27 -18.95 -13.64 24.54
CA GLY A 27 -18.47 -13.15 23.25
C GLY A 27 -19.60 -13.06 22.21
N PHE A 28 -19.26 -12.82 20.94
CA PHE A 28 -20.24 -12.74 19.86
C PHE A 28 -20.13 -13.87 18.83
N ALA A 29 -21.26 -14.44 18.43
CA ALA A 29 -21.39 -15.19 17.19
C ALA A 29 -21.55 -14.23 16.01
N ILE A 30 -20.92 -14.56 14.88
CA ILE A 30 -20.89 -13.70 13.68
C ILE A 30 -21.44 -14.50 12.52
N HIS A 31 -22.57 -14.05 11.99
CA HIS A 31 -23.24 -14.66 10.85
C HIS A 31 -22.97 -13.78 9.61
N GLN A 32 -22.23 -14.33 8.65
CA GLN A 32 -22.08 -13.75 7.32
C GLN A 32 -23.38 -14.01 6.53
N ILE A 33 -24.03 -12.95 6.07
CA ILE A 33 -25.17 -13.03 5.14
C ILE A 33 -24.63 -12.66 3.76
N ASP A 34 -24.40 -13.66 2.92
CA ASP A 34 -24.10 -13.50 1.50
C ASP A 34 -25.40 -13.13 0.78
N LEU A 35 -25.50 -11.88 0.31
CA LEU A 35 -26.75 -11.35 -0.27
C LEU A 35 -26.94 -11.78 -1.72
N ASP A 36 -25.85 -12.09 -2.44
CA ASP A 36 -25.91 -12.55 -3.83
C ASP A 36 -26.26 -14.05 -3.91
N ALA A 37 -25.83 -14.84 -2.91
CA ALA A 37 -26.24 -16.23 -2.73
C ALA A 37 -27.52 -16.41 -1.88
N ASN A 38 -28.08 -15.32 -1.33
CA ASN A 38 -29.17 -15.32 -0.35
C ASN A 38 -28.96 -16.35 0.79
N LYS A 39 -27.77 -16.35 1.39
CA LYS A 39 -27.34 -17.38 2.33
C LYS A 39 -26.70 -16.81 3.59
N GLU A 40 -27.30 -17.11 4.74
CA GLU A 40 -26.64 -16.92 6.03
C GLU A 40 -25.69 -18.10 6.35
N THR A 41 -24.49 -17.80 6.86
CA THR A 41 -23.49 -18.77 7.31
C THR A 41 -22.80 -18.26 8.58
N VAL A 42 -22.80 -19.05 9.64
CA VAL A 42 -22.05 -18.74 10.87
C VAL A 42 -20.55 -18.87 10.59
N LEU A 43 -19.77 -17.84 10.90
CA LEU A 43 -18.32 -17.87 10.67
C LEU A 43 -17.63 -18.91 11.58
N PRO A 44 -16.56 -19.57 11.11
CA PRO A 44 -15.80 -20.52 11.90
C PRO A 44 -15.02 -19.82 13.01
N ALA A 45 -14.91 -20.49 14.16
CA ALA A 45 -14.12 -20.01 15.29
C ALA A 45 -12.63 -20.39 15.15
N LEU A 46 -11.75 -19.45 15.46
CA LEU A 46 -10.29 -19.65 15.49
C LEU A 46 -9.74 -19.84 16.92
N ALA A 47 -10.60 -19.71 17.93
CA ALA A 47 -10.32 -19.93 19.35
C ALA A 47 -11.33 -20.95 19.92
N ARG A 48 -11.13 -21.36 21.18
CA ARG A 48 -11.95 -22.39 21.85
C ARG A 48 -11.93 -22.19 23.36
N PHE A 49 -12.96 -22.63 24.07
CA PHE A 49 -12.94 -22.74 25.54
C PHE A 49 -12.10 -23.93 26.00
N LYS A 50 -11.78 -23.96 27.30
CA LYS A 50 -11.12 -25.09 27.96
C LYS A 50 -11.99 -26.35 27.80
N GLY A 51 -11.39 -27.44 27.32
CA GLY A 51 -12.06 -28.74 27.15
C GLY A 51 -12.73 -28.97 25.78
N GLN A 52 -12.88 -27.95 24.93
CA GLN A 52 -13.41 -28.15 23.58
C GLN A 52 -12.39 -28.83 22.65
N THR A 53 -12.62 -30.09 22.32
CA THR A 53 -11.70 -30.92 21.50
C THR A 53 -12.01 -30.95 20.01
N ALA A 54 -13.19 -30.50 19.57
CA ALA A 54 -13.58 -30.57 18.17
C ALA A 54 -12.62 -29.83 17.22
N ASP A 55 -12.41 -30.39 16.02
CA ASP A 55 -11.53 -29.82 14.99
C ASP A 55 -12.11 -28.58 14.32
N LYS A 56 -13.44 -28.47 14.29
CA LYS A 56 -14.19 -27.38 13.67
C LYS A 56 -15.28 -26.91 14.63
N LEU A 57 -15.25 -25.62 14.95
CA LEU A 57 -16.24 -24.94 15.77
C LEU A 57 -16.77 -23.72 15.00
N THR A 58 -18.03 -23.37 15.20
CA THR A 58 -18.59 -22.08 14.75
C THR A 58 -18.46 -21.02 15.85
N THR A 59 -18.61 -19.75 15.50
CA THR A 59 -18.65 -18.65 16.48
C THR A 59 -19.90 -18.67 17.39
N GLU A 60 -20.89 -19.53 17.15
CA GLU A 60 -21.93 -19.85 18.16
C GLU A 60 -21.41 -20.77 19.27
N GLN A 61 -20.40 -21.60 18.99
CA GLN A 61 -19.85 -22.60 19.92
C GLN A 61 -18.58 -22.11 20.63
N ALA A 62 -17.82 -21.24 19.99
CA ALA A 62 -16.63 -20.58 20.52
C ALA A 62 -16.61 -19.11 20.00
N PRO A 63 -17.29 -18.20 20.70
CA PRO A 63 -17.58 -16.86 20.19
C PRO A 63 -16.37 -15.92 20.22
N VAL A 64 -16.47 -14.84 19.44
CA VAL A 64 -15.43 -13.84 19.30
C VAL A 64 -15.41 -12.92 20.52
N GLN A 65 -14.35 -13.01 21.33
CA GLN A 65 -14.05 -12.11 22.45
C GLN A 65 -13.27 -10.87 21.96
N LYS A 66 -13.86 -10.14 21.00
CA LYS A 66 -13.48 -8.83 20.45
C LYS A 66 -14.77 -8.07 20.08
N PHE A 67 -14.70 -6.75 19.88
CA PHE A 67 -15.79 -5.94 19.31
C PHE A 67 -15.65 -5.70 17.79
N TRP A 68 -14.76 -6.45 17.13
CA TRP A 68 -14.57 -6.43 15.69
C TRP A 68 -13.96 -7.75 15.19
N TRP A 69 -14.11 -8.02 13.89
CA TRP A 69 -13.61 -9.22 13.23
C TRP A 69 -13.24 -8.97 11.76
N LYS A 70 -12.39 -9.85 11.21
CA LYS A 70 -11.99 -9.86 9.80
C LYS A 70 -12.58 -11.10 9.12
N ASP A 71 -13.39 -10.88 8.09
CA ASP A 71 -13.92 -11.96 7.27
C ASP A 71 -12.99 -12.24 6.09
N LEU A 72 -12.25 -13.34 6.21
CA LEU A 72 -11.33 -13.87 5.19
C LEU A 72 -12.01 -14.91 4.27
N PHE A 73 -13.32 -15.16 4.44
CA PHE A 73 -14.13 -16.12 3.69
C PHE A 73 -15.10 -15.45 2.71
N ALA A 74 -15.38 -14.15 2.89
CA ALA A 74 -16.04 -13.31 1.91
C ALA A 74 -15.31 -13.34 0.55
N LYS A 75 -16.05 -13.22 -0.55
CA LYS A 75 -15.51 -13.35 -1.92
C LYS A 75 -15.49 -12.02 -2.66
N ARG A 76 -14.46 -11.82 -3.50
CA ARG A 76 -14.36 -10.67 -4.40
C ARG A 76 -15.59 -10.58 -5.32
N GLY A 77 -16.11 -9.37 -5.49
CA GLY A 77 -17.37 -9.08 -6.18
C GLY A 77 -18.63 -9.29 -5.34
N GLY A 78 -18.56 -10.11 -4.28
CA GLY A 78 -19.71 -10.44 -3.43
C GLY A 78 -20.11 -9.32 -2.47
N THR A 79 -21.41 -9.24 -2.20
CA THR A 79 -22.03 -8.28 -1.30
C THR A 79 -22.57 -8.97 -0.05
N TYR A 80 -22.14 -8.48 1.11
CA TYR A 80 -22.34 -9.08 2.42
C TYR A 80 -23.04 -8.14 3.39
N GLN A 81 -23.76 -8.73 4.34
CA GLN A 81 -24.22 -8.08 5.56
C GLN A 81 -23.90 -9.01 6.74
N TYR A 82 -23.67 -8.47 7.93
CA TYR A 82 -23.28 -9.26 9.09
C TYR A 82 -24.32 -9.12 10.21
N LYS A 83 -24.70 -10.26 10.81
CA LYS A 83 -25.51 -10.31 12.02
C LYS A 83 -24.62 -10.72 13.19
N ILE A 84 -24.54 -9.86 14.19
CA ILE A 84 -23.74 -10.03 15.41
C ILE A 84 -24.66 -10.43 16.55
N VAL A 85 -24.45 -11.62 17.13
CA VAL A 85 -25.30 -12.18 18.17
C VAL A 85 -24.49 -12.33 19.47
N PRO A 86 -24.83 -11.60 20.55
CA PRO A 86 -24.20 -11.80 21.86
C PRO A 86 -24.56 -13.17 22.44
N MET A 87 -23.56 -13.94 22.86
CA MET A 87 -23.72 -15.32 23.33
C MET A 87 -23.46 -15.42 24.84
N GLY A 88 -24.32 -16.16 25.54
CA GLY A 88 -24.12 -16.57 26.93
C GLY A 88 -24.45 -18.06 27.12
N GLY A 89 -24.47 -18.53 28.36
CA GLY A 89 -24.69 -19.94 28.71
C GLY A 89 -23.49 -20.54 29.43
N THR A 90 -23.21 -21.82 29.20
CA THR A 90 -22.14 -22.55 29.91
C THR A 90 -20.87 -22.64 29.05
N PRO A 91 -19.74 -22.03 29.45
CA PRO A 91 -18.50 -22.02 28.68
C PRO A 91 -18.04 -23.41 28.26
N GLY A 92 -17.73 -23.58 26.97
CA GLY A 92 -17.28 -24.85 26.41
C GLY A 92 -18.35 -25.94 26.27
N GLN A 93 -19.59 -25.68 26.70
CA GLN A 93 -20.73 -26.59 26.61
C GLN A 93 -21.82 -25.97 25.72
N THR A 94 -23.05 -25.84 26.20
CA THR A 94 -24.17 -25.22 25.49
C THR A 94 -24.15 -23.70 25.66
N LEU A 95 -24.07 -23.00 24.53
CA LEU A 95 -24.27 -21.55 24.44
C LEU A 95 -25.61 -21.22 23.76
N SER A 96 -26.12 -20.03 24.02
CA SER A 96 -27.34 -19.48 23.43
C SER A 96 -27.26 -17.95 23.31
N PRO A 97 -28.05 -17.31 22.42
CA PRO A 97 -28.15 -15.85 22.38
C PRO A 97 -28.62 -15.27 23.72
N LEU A 98 -28.06 -14.14 24.16
CA LEU A 98 -28.52 -13.44 25.36
C LEU A 98 -29.97 -12.95 25.18
N ALA A 99 -30.91 -13.51 25.93
CA ALA A 99 -32.35 -13.32 25.72
C ALA A 99 -32.82 -11.84 25.72
N SER A 100 -32.17 -10.98 26.50
CA SER A 100 -32.49 -9.56 26.61
C SER A 100 -31.76 -8.66 25.58
N VAL A 101 -30.82 -9.20 24.80
CA VAL A 101 -29.95 -8.40 23.91
C VAL A 101 -30.22 -8.74 22.44
N LYS A 102 -30.82 -7.79 21.71
CA LYS A 102 -31.12 -7.96 20.29
C LYS A 102 -29.83 -8.07 19.47
N PRO A 103 -29.73 -9.02 18.50
CA PRO A 103 -28.66 -9.04 17.53
C PRO A 103 -28.54 -7.73 16.75
N LEU A 104 -27.31 -7.32 16.44
CA LEU A 104 -27.04 -6.15 15.60
C LEU A 104 -26.88 -6.59 14.14
N LEU A 105 -27.38 -5.79 13.20
CA LEU A 105 -27.11 -5.93 11.77
C LEU A 105 -26.18 -4.80 11.32
N SER A 106 -25.16 -5.13 10.53
CA SER A 106 -24.31 -4.13 9.86
C SER A 106 -25.04 -3.46 8.69
N ASN A 107 -24.44 -2.39 8.14
CA ASN A 107 -24.70 -2.00 6.76
C ASN A 107 -24.28 -3.13 5.78
N LYS A 108 -24.72 -2.99 4.52
CA LYS A 108 -24.24 -3.83 3.41
C LYS A 108 -22.86 -3.37 2.95
N VAL A 109 -22.02 -4.30 2.51
CA VAL A 109 -20.66 -4.05 2.02
C VAL A 109 -20.32 -4.96 0.84
N THR A 110 -19.67 -4.45 -0.21
CA THR A 110 -19.23 -5.23 -1.37
C THR A 110 -17.70 -5.30 -1.39
N LEU A 111 -17.11 -6.48 -1.65
CA LEU A 111 -15.66 -6.60 -1.86
C LEU A 111 -15.35 -6.20 -3.31
N THR A 112 -14.85 -4.99 -3.51
CA THR A 112 -14.64 -4.40 -4.85
C THR A 112 -13.37 -3.55 -4.85
N PRO A 113 -12.65 -3.39 -5.99
CA PRO A 113 -11.68 -2.32 -6.14
C PRO A 113 -12.35 -0.97 -6.49
N ASN A 114 -13.51 -1.01 -7.17
CA ASN A 114 -14.15 0.13 -7.82
C ASN A 114 -14.86 1.05 -6.81
N ARG A 115 -14.40 2.30 -6.72
CA ARG A 115 -14.94 3.38 -5.86
C ARG A 115 -14.84 4.72 -6.61
N PRO A 116 -15.61 4.91 -7.71
CA PRO A 116 -15.33 5.93 -8.72
C PRO A 116 -15.24 7.35 -8.14
N PRO A 117 -14.28 8.19 -8.59
CA PRO A 117 -13.34 7.97 -9.71
C PRO A 117 -12.08 7.15 -9.35
N PHE A 118 -12.04 6.52 -8.17
CA PHE A 118 -10.90 5.73 -7.70
C PHE A 118 -11.10 4.22 -7.90
N HIS A 119 -10.03 3.50 -8.20
CA HIS A 119 -10.01 2.04 -8.24
C HIS A 119 -8.79 1.55 -7.44
N ALA A 120 -9.04 0.98 -6.26
CA ALA A 120 -8.01 0.61 -5.29
C ALA A 120 -7.81 -0.90 -5.25
N TYR A 121 -6.57 -1.34 -5.50
CA TYR A 121 -6.20 -2.75 -5.59
C TYR A 121 -5.08 -3.07 -4.60
N PHE A 122 -5.27 -4.14 -3.85
CA PHE A 122 -4.28 -4.68 -2.93
C PHE A 122 -3.95 -6.14 -3.30
N ASN A 123 -2.75 -6.58 -2.95
CA ASN A 123 -2.38 -7.98 -2.95
C ASN A 123 -2.50 -8.57 -1.54
N ARG A 124 -2.47 -9.91 -1.44
CA ARG A 124 -2.26 -10.61 -0.17
C ARG A 124 -0.78 -10.61 0.20
N GLY A 125 0.05 -10.87 -0.81
CA GLY A 125 1.45 -11.21 -0.64
C GLY A 125 1.62 -12.42 0.28
N ILE A 126 2.83 -12.59 0.80
CA ILE A 126 3.22 -13.65 1.76
C ILE A 126 2.46 -13.68 3.09
N THR A 127 1.57 -12.72 3.37
CA THR A 127 0.84 -12.62 4.65
C THR A 127 -0.14 -13.78 4.89
N ALA A 128 -0.51 -14.51 3.84
CA ALA A 128 -1.33 -15.72 3.90
C ALA A 128 -0.57 -16.94 4.49
N THR A 129 0.32 -16.74 5.49
CA THR A 129 1.41 -17.67 5.83
C THR A 129 0.98 -19.11 6.13
N GLN A 130 -0.17 -19.31 6.79
CA GLN A 130 -0.69 -20.66 7.10
C GLN A 130 -1.31 -21.34 5.88
N ALA A 131 -2.06 -20.60 5.05
CA ALA A 131 -2.60 -21.14 3.79
C ALA A 131 -1.46 -21.50 2.82
N LEU A 132 -0.49 -20.59 2.67
CA LEU A 132 0.72 -20.80 1.88
C LEU A 132 1.56 -21.99 2.41
N SER A 133 1.58 -22.20 3.74
CA SER A 133 2.19 -23.39 4.35
C SER A 133 1.59 -24.67 3.81
N HIS A 134 0.27 -24.82 3.85
CA HIS A 134 -0.39 -26.04 3.41
C HIS A 134 -0.29 -26.26 1.89
N GLU A 135 -0.32 -25.19 1.08
CA GLU A 135 -0.11 -25.28 -0.38
C GLU A 135 1.31 -25.77 -0.72
N LEU A 136 2.31 -25.26 0.00
CA LEU A 136 3.70 -25.70 -0.10
C LEU A 136 4.00 -26.87 0.87
N LYS A 137 2.98 -27.69 1.12
CA LYS A 137 3.03 -29.03 1.74
C LYS A 137 3.67 -29.05 3.13
N ASP A 138 3.52 -27.94 3.86
CA ASP A 138 4.14 -27.65 5.15
C ASP A 138 5.68 -27.78 5.16
N HIS A 139 6.31 -27.56 4.00
CA HIS A 139 7.76 -27.49 3.81
C HIS A 139 8.19 -26.16 3.15
N PRO A 140 8.15 -25.04 3.91
CA PRO A 140 8.58 -23.73 3.42
C PRO A 140 10.04 -23.70 3.00
N SER A 141 10.32 -23.05 1.86
CA SER A 141 11.61 -22.44 1.58
C SER A 141 11.46 -21.40 0.47
N ILE A 142 12.52 -20.63 0.24
CA ILE A 142 12.67 -19.79 -0.96
C ILE A 142 12.64 -20.67 -2.22
N ASP A 143 13.39 -21.77 -2.22
CA ASP A 143 13.50 -22.69 -3.36
C ASP A 143 12.16 -23.38 -3.69
N ALA A 144 11.27 -23.55 -2.70
CA ALA A 144 9.92 -24.05 -2.89
C ALA A 144 8.98 -22.98 -3.48
N LEU A 145 9.05 -21.73 -3.01
CA LEU A 145 8.17 -20.64 -3.47
C LEU A 145 8.58 -20.02 -4.80
N ALA A 146 9.88 -19.96 -5.09
CA ALA A 146 10.43 -19.25 -6.24
C ALA A 146 9.90 -19.74 -7.61
N PRO A 147 9.77 -21.05 -7.90
CA PRO A 147 9.24 -21.52 -9.17
C PRO A 147 7.80 -21.05 -9.41
N HIS A 148 6.96 -21.10 -8.36
CA HIS A 148 5.56 -20.69 -8.42
C HIS A 148 5.43 -19.20 -8.77
N ILE A 149 6.13 -18.30 -8.07
CA ILE A 149 5.98 -16.86 -8.32
C ILE A 149 6.57 -16.40 -9.67
N LEU A 150 7.39 -17.22 -10.33
CA LEU A 150 8.00 -16.93 -11.63
C LEU A 150 7.19 -17.45 -12.84
N ASP A 151 6.16 -18.29 -12.62
CA ASP A 151 5.19 -18.69 -13.64
C ASP A 151 3.90 -17.85 -13.51
N PRO A 152 3.56 -16.98 -14.48
CA PRO A 152 2.34 -16.17 -14.48
C PRO A 152 1.02 -16.97 -14.35
N ASN A 153 1.03 -18.28 -14.64
CA ASN A 153 -0.15 -19.13 -14.68
C ASN A 153 -0.37 -19.92 -13.38
N ASP A 154 0.56 -19.86 -12.43
CA ASP A 154 0.54 -20.69 -11.22
C ASP A 154 -0.52 -20.23 -10.20
N GLU A 155 -1.25 -21.18 -9.61
CA GLU A 155 -2.35 -20.91 -8.67
C GLU A 155 -1.89 -20.19 -7.39
N ILE A 156 -0.69 -20.50 -6.89
CA ILE A 156 -0.10 -19.83 -5.72
C ILE A 156 0.26 -18.39 -6.10
N ARG A 157 0.86 -18.17 -7.28
CA ARG A 157 1.15 -16.81 -7.78
C ARG A 157 -0.15 -16.01 -7.90
N ILE A 158 -1.15 -16.52 -8.61
CA ILE A 158 -2.46 -15.88 -8.80
C ILE A 158 -3.12 -15.54 -7.45
N ARG A 159 -3.02 -16.43 -6.46
CA ARG A 159 -3.52 -16.20 -5.10
C ARG A 159 -2.79 -15.07 -4.37
N LEU A 160 -1.46 -15.08 -4.38
CA LEU A 160 -0.63 -14.10 -3.66
C LEU A 160 -0.81 -12.68 -4.23
N MET A 161 -0.88 -12.55 -5.56
CA MET A 161 -1.05 -11.26 -6.26
C MET A 161 -2.39 -10.57 -5.98
N GLY A 162 -3.41 -11.30 -5.50
CA GLY A 162 -4.71 -10.71 -5.23
C GLY A 162 -5.40 -10.23 -6.51
N GLN A 163 -5.74 -8.94 -6.57
CA GLN A 163 -6.11 -8.24 -7.81
C GLN A 163 -5.08 -7.17 -8.18
N LEU A 164 -3.91 -7.14 -7.53
CA LEU A 164 -2.91 -6.09 -7.74
C LEU A 164 -2.41 -6.05 -9.19
N GLN A 165 -2.29 -7.21 -9.84
CA GLN A 165 -1.99 -7.32 -11.27
C GLN A 165 -3.04 -6.61 -12.14
N GLU A 166 -4.34 -6.78 -11.85
CA GLU A 166 -5.42 -6.09 -12.57
C GLU A 166 -5.26 -4.57 -12.44
N GLY A 167 -4.95 -4.10 -11.22
CA GLY A 167 -4.71 -2.69 -10.93
C GLY A 167 -3.54 -2.12 -11.74
N VAL A 168 -2.37 -2.74 -11.68
CA VAL A 168 -1.17 -2.20 -12.35
C VAL A 168 -1.23 -2.28 -13.88
N THR A 169 -1.91 -3.27 -14.50
CA THR A 169 -2.01 -3.34 -15.98
C THR A 169 -3.31 -2.79 -16.56
N SER A 170 -4.24 -2.33 -15.73
CA SER A 170 -5.51 -1.70 -16.12
C SER A 170 -5.37 -0.63 -17.22
N LEU A 171 -4.41 0.30 -17.07
CA LEU A 171 -4.20 1.38 -18.05
C LEU A 171 -3.58 0.87 -19.35
N LEU A 172 -2.66 -0.11 -19.28
CA LEU A 172 -2.12 -0.78 -20.46
C LEU A 172 -3.26 -1.42 -21.27
N LYS A 173 -4.13 -2.17 -20.58
CA LYS A 173 -5.30 -2.81 -21.20
C LYS A 173 -6.26 -1.79 -21.81
N ARG A 174 -6.51 -0.65 -21.15
CA ARG A 174 -7.32 0.45 -21.71
C ARG A 174 -6.70 1.06 -22.96
N ALA A 175 -5.39 1.28 -23.00
CA ALA A 175 -4.70 1.77 -24.19
C ALA A 175 -4.78 0.78 -25.37
N ASP A 176 -4.78 -0.52 -25.08
CA ASP A 176 -4.82 -1.58 -26.09
C ASP A 176 -6.24 -1.85 -26.62
N ASP A 177 -7.22 -1.96 -25.73
CA ASP A 177 -8.64 -2.19 -26.07
C ASP A 177 -9.29 -0.97 -26.79
N GLN A 178 -8.91 0.25 -26.39
CA GLN A 178 -9.66 1.49 -26.74
C GLN A 178 -8.84 2.47 -27.58
N GLY A 179 -7.55 2.21 -27.76
CA GLY A 179 -6.58 3.18 -28.26
C GLY A 179 -6.15 4.20 -27.20
N GLY A 180 -4.85 4.46 -27.13
CA GLY A 180 -4.23 5.44 -26.26
C GLY A 180 -2.71 5.47 -26.38
N GLN A 181 -2.06 6.23 -25.53
CA GLN A 181 -0.62 6.20 -25.27
C GLN A 181 -0.39 6.12 -23.76
N ILE A 182 0.68 5.45 -23.35
CA ILE A 182 1.10 5.25 -21.96
C ILE A 182 2.42 5.98 -21.74
N HIS A 183 2.41 6.93 -20.80
CA HIS A 183 3.61 7.61 -20.32
C HIS A 183 3.89 7.08 -18.93
N ALA A 184 4.93 6.25 -18.79
CA ALA A 184 5.25 5.54 -17.56
C ALA A 184 6.54 6.05 -16.93
N ALA A 185 6.60 6.10 -15.60
CA ALA A 185 7.83 6.22 -14.84
C ALA A 185 7.87 5.07 -13.83
N LEU A 186 8.79 4.12 -14.06
CA LEU A 186 8.88 2.86 -13.32
C LEU A 186 10.26 2.68 -12.71
N TYR A 187 10.29 2.02 -11.56
CA TYR A 187 11.47 1.64 -10.81
C TYR A 187 11.46 0.14 -10.56
N GLU A 188 12.56 -0.53 -10.95
CA GLU A 188 12.77 -1.99 -10.92
C GLU A 188 11.75 -2.84 -11.72
N LEU A 189 12.25 -3.56 -12.73
CA LEU A 189 11.54 -4.64 -13.42
C LEU A 189 12.12 -6.01 -13.02
N ASN A 190 11.25 -7.00 -12.79
CA ASN A 190 11.68 -8.39 -12.55
C ASN A 190 10.46 -9.33 -12.66
N ASP A 191 9.78 -9.26 -13.80
CA ASP A 191 8.69 -10.16 -14.16
C ASP A 191 8.66 -10.37 -15.69
N PRO A 192 9.75 -10.92 -16.28
CA PRO A 192 9.95 -10.99 -17.73
C PRO A 192 8.94 -11.89 -18.45
N ASN A 193 8.21 -12.72 -17.70
CA ASN A 193 7.13 -13.57 -18.19
C ASN A 193 5.73 -12.94 -17.99
N GLY A 194 5.56 -12.00 -17.06
CA GLY A 194 4.25 -11.48 -16.63
C GLY A 194 4.00 -10.01 -17.01
N LEU A 195 4.23 -9.08 -16.08
CA LEU A 195 4.00 -7.63 -16.28
C LEU A 195 4.77 -7.07 -17.48
N GLU A 196 6.02 -7.48 -17.66
CA GLU A 196 6.84 -6.99 -18.77
C GLU A 196 6.29 -7.42 -20.13
N LYS A 197 5.63 -8.59 -20.22
CA LYS A 197 4.98 -9.03 -21.46
C LYS A 197 3.78 -8.13 -21.82
N GLN A 198 3.05 -7.62 -20.83
CA GLN A 198 1.95 -6.66 -21.04
C GLN A 198 2.48 -5.26 -21.42
N LEU A 199 3.67 -4.88 -20.93
CA LEU A 199 4.36 -3.67 -21.34
C LEU A 199 4.90 -3.81 -22.79
N GLN A 200 5.45 -4.98 -23.15
CA GLN A 200 5.98 -5.32 -24.47
C GLN A 200 4.88 -5.53 -25.55
N ALA A 201 3.62 -5.75 -25.17
CA ALA A 201 2.56 -6.20 -26.09
C ALA A 201 2.15 -5.19 -27.18
N ASN A 202 2.12 -3.89 -26.86
CA ASN A 202 1.75 -2.83 -27.80
C ASN A 202 2.81 -1.71 -27.78
N PRO A 203 4.03 -2.00 -28.26
CA PRO A 203 5.23 -1.23 -27.90
C PRO A 203 5.19 0.21 -28.42
N LYS A 204 4.59 0.43 -29.60
CA LYS A 204 4.38 1.75 -30.22
C LYS A 204 3.43 2.68 -29.46
N SER A 205 2.84 2.23 -28.35
CA SER A 205 1.98 3.02 -27.49
C SER A 205 2.57 3.28 -26.11
N ARG A 206 3.82 2.89 -25.86
CA ARG A 206 4.47 2.97 -24.56
C ARG A 206 5.73 3.83 -24.67
N THR A 207 5.80 4.89 -23.87
CA THR A 207 7.06 5.57 -23.55
C THR A 207 7.31 5.46 -22.05
N VAL A 208 8.47 4.91 -21.69
CA VAL A 208 8.79 4.46 -20.33
C VAL A 208 10.09 5.12 -19.88
N ILE A 209 10.03 5.96 -18.85
CA ILE A 209 11.19 6.30 -18.04
C ILE A 209 11.42 5.11 -17.11
N LEU A 210 12.49 4.34 -17.35
CA LEU A 210 12.88 3.21 -16.51
C LEU A 210 14.11 3.62 -15.69
N GLY A 211 13.90 3.79 -14.38
CA GLY A 211 14.91 4.31 -13.47
C GLY A 211 15.41 3.29 -12.44
N ASN A 212 16.70 3.37 -12.13
CA ASN A 212 17.42 2.48 -11.22
C ASN A 212 18.48 3.24 -10.41
N GLU A 213 18.90 2.69 -9.27
CA GLU A 213 20.14 3.11 -8.59
C GLU A 213 21.33 2.42 -9.25
N GLN A 214 22.49 3.09 -9.31
CA GLN A 214 23.77 2.45 -9.67
C GLN A 214 24.09 1.27 -8.76
N GLY A 215 24.40 0.12 -9.38
CA GLY A 215 24.87 -1.08 -8.69
C GLY A 215 26.26 -0.93 -8.05
N PRO A 216 26.77 -2.01 -7.40
CA PRO A 216 28.04 -1.98 -6.67
C PRO A 216 29.22 -1.44 -7.47
N ASP A 217 29.29 -1.80 -8.76
CA ASP A 217 30.34 -1.46 -9.72
C ASP A 217 29.83 -0.51 -10.83
N THR A 218 28.85 0.35 -10.52
CA THR A 218 28.14 1.26 -11.45
C THR A 218 27.25 0.60 -12.52
N GLU A 219 27.09 -0.72 -12.46
CA GLU A 219 26.19 -1.48 -13.35
C GLU A 219 24.70 -1.15 -13.10
N ASP A 220 23.91 -1.07 -14.18
CA ASP A 220 22.44 -0.99 -14.10
C ASP A 220 21.84 -2.38 -13.88
N ALA A 221 21.14 -2.58 -12.75
CA ALA A 221 20.50 -3.84 -12.39
C ALA A 221 19.36 -4.25 -13.34
N ASP A 222 18.78 -3.31 -14.10
CA ASP A 222 17.73 -3.55 -15.10
C ASP A 222 18.25 -3.65 -16.54
N ALA A 223 19.57 -3.69 -16.77
CA ALA A 223 20.15 -3.60 -18.12
C ALA A 223 19.55 -4.61 -19.13
N ASP A 224 19.30 -5.85 -18.71
CA ASP A 224 18.66 -6.89 -19.54
C ASP A 224 17.17 -6.59 -19.79
N ASN A 225 16.43 -6.10 -18.79
CA ASN A 225 15.01 -5.79 -18.88
C ASN A 225 14.79 -4.55 -19.78
N ARG A 226 15.62 -3.53 -19.61
CA ARG A 226 15.76 -2.35 -20.47
C ARG A 226 16.09 -2.74 -21.91
N ALA A 227 17.03 -3.64 -22.12
CA ALA A 227 17.36 -4.18 -23.44
C ALA A 227 16.20 -4.97 -24.06
N ALA A 228 15.46 -5.75 -23.26
CA ALA A 228 14.29 -6.50 -23.71
C ALA A 228 13.14 -5.58 -24.15
N LEU A 229 12.86 -4.51 -23.41
CA LEU A 229 11.87 -3.49 -23.78
C LEU A 229 12.26 -2.75 -25.07
N LYS A 230 13.51 -2.27 -25.16
CA LYS A 230 14.03 -1.60 -26.38
C LYS A 230 14.01 -2.55 -27.59
N LYS A 231 14.31 -3.83 -27.40
CA LYS A 231 14.23 -4.88 -28.44
C LYS A 231 12.79 -5.20 -28.87
N ALA A 232 11.81 -5.05 -27.97
CA ALA A 232 10.39 -5.11 -28.32
C ALA A 232 9.89 -3.85 -29.07
N GLY A 233 10.69 -2.77 -29.09
CA GLY A 233 10.36 -1.51 -29.74
C GLY A 233 9.59 -0.53 -28.84
N VAL A 234 9.61 -0.74 -27.52
CA VAL A 234 9.14 0.24 -26.53
C VAL A 234 10.11 1.42 -26.54
N ASP A 235 9.59 2.65 -26.47
CA ASP A 235 10.42 3.83 -26.28
C ASP A 235 10.83 3.91 -24.81
N VAL A 236 12.13 3.75 -24.52
CA VAL A 236 12.67 3.64 -23.15
C VAL A 236 13.73 4.71 -22.92
N ILE A 237 13.43 5.59 -21.97
CA ILE A 237 14.29 6.66 -21.45
C ILE A 237 15.00 6.11 -20.21
N ASP A 238 16.32 6.22 -20.17
CA ASP A 238 17.13 5.67 -19.08
C ASP A 238 17.38 6.73 -18.01
N ARG A 239 17.04 6.42 -16.76
CA ARG A 239 17.19 7.36 -15.64
C ARG A 239 17.91 6.69 -14.46
N ILE A 240 19.22 6.52 -14.60
CA ILE A 240 20.08 5.92 -13.58
C ILE A 240 20.52 7.02 -12.60
N LEU A 241 20.25 6.86 -11.31
CA LEU A 241 20.74 7.79 -10.27
C LEU A 241 21.98 7.23 -9.56
N GLY A 242 22.85 8.16 -9.17
CA GLY A 242 24.03 7.87 -8.37
C GLY A 242 23.71 7.23 -7.02
N LYS A 243 24.58 6.32 -6.59
CA LYS A 243 24.43 5.48 -5.39
C LYS A 243 23.95 6.24 -4.14
N GLY A 244 22.86 5.77 -3.57
CA GLY A 244 22.14 6.33 -2.43
C GLY A 244 20.85 7.07 -2.80
N ASP A 245 20.70 7.53 -4.04
CA ASP A 245 19.53 8.25 -4.52
C ASP A 245 18.72 7.33 -5.45
N ILE A 246 17.39 7.22 -5.24
CA ILE A 246 16.55 6.24 -5.96
C ILE A 246 15.48 6.93 -6.82
N PRO A 247 15.39 6.64 -8.14
CA PRO A 247 14.38 7.21 -9.04
C PRO A 247 13.06 6.44 -8.90
N HIS A 248 12.55 6.39 -7.67
CA HIS A 248 11.65 5.37 -7.13
C HIS A 248 10.18 5.47 -7.56
N ASN A 249 9.86 6.16 -8.65
CA ASN A 249 8.50 6.28 -9.18
C ASN A 249 7.91 4.92 -9.65
N LYS A 250 6.59 4.74 -9.46
CA LYS A 250 5.80 3.64 -10.05
C LYS A 250 4.45 4.17 -10.55
N PHE A 251 4.46 5.00 -11.59
CA PHE A 251 3.23 5.60 -12.12
C PHE A 251 3.08 5.42 -13.64
N MET A 252 1.84 5.46 -14.12
CA MET A 252 1.52 5.52 -15.55
C MET A 252 0.39 6.52 -15.81
N VAL A 253 0.54 7.34 -16.85
CA VAL A 253 -0.53 8.19 -17.38
C VAL A 253 -1.06 7.59 -18.68
N LEU A 254 -2.37 7.37 -18.72
CA LEU A 254 -3.09 7.06 -19.95
C LEU A 254 -3.50 8.37 -20.63
N THR A 255 -3.12 8.55 -21.90
CA THR A 255 -3.70 9.55 -22.78
C THR A 255 -4.51 8.90 -23.88
N GLN A 256 -5.66 9.47 -24.22
CA GLN A 256 -6.56 8.99 -25.27
C GLN A 256 -6.97 10.16 -26.15
N LYS A 257 -6.91 9.99 -27.48
CA LYS A 257 -7.18 11.06 -28.47
C LYS A 257 -6.38 12.35 -28.20
N GLY A 258 -5.14 12.20 -27.74
CA GLY A 258 -4.21 13.31 -27.44
C GLY A 258 -4.45 14.04 -26.10
N LYS A 259 -5.33 13.53 -25.23
CA LYS A 259 -5.61 14.14 -23.91
C LYS A 259 -5.36 13.13 -22.77
N PRO A 260 -4.76 13.52 -21.64
CA PRO A 260 -4.73 12.68 -20.44
C PRO A 260 -6.15 12.35 -19.95
N THR A 261 -6.37 11.11 -19.52
CA THR A 261 -7.68 10.64 -19.02
C THR A 261 -7.61 9.99 -17.65
N ALA A 262 -6.57 9.20 -17.37
CA ALA A 262 -6.40 8.50 -16.11
C ALA A 262 -4.93 8.36 -15.71
N VAL A 263 -4.69 8.18 -14.41
CA VAL A 263 -3.38 7.89 -13.84
C VAL A 263 -3.43 6.65 -12.94
N LEU A 264 -2.36 5.87 -12.96
CA LEU A 264 -2.04 4.81 -12.02
C LEU A 264 -0.88 5.29 -11.13
N SER A 265 -1.00 5.12 -9.81
CA SER A 265 0.12 5.21 -8.86
C SER A 265 -0.01 4.11 -7.78
N GLY A 266 0.95 4.01 -6.87
CA GLY A 266 0.97 3.06 -5.75
C GLY A 266 2.39 2.69 -5.34
N SER A 267 2.53 1.74 -4.41
CA SER A 267 3.83 1.32 -3.88
C SER A 267 4.55 0.23 -4.70
N THR A 268 3.86 -0.34 -5.70
CA THR A 268 4.23 -1.60 -6.38
C THR A 268 5.37 -1.46 -7.40
N ASN A 269 6.58 -1.95 -7.09
CA ASN A 269 7.61 -2.23 -8.11
C ASN A 269 7.09 -3.31 -9.07
N TRP A 270 7.46 -3.24 -10.36
CA TRP A 270 6.95 -4.14 -11.41
C TRP A 270 7.74 -5.46 -11.45
N THR A 271 7.75 -6.14 -10.30
CA THR A 271 8.57 -7.31 -10.02
C THR A 271 7.71 -8.46 -9.47
N SER A 272 8.12 -9.70 -9.72
CA SER A 272 7.46 -10.92 -9.22
C SER A 272 7.38 -10.92 -7.68
N THR A 273 8.38 -10.35 -7.00
CA THR A 273 8.42 -10.15 -5.55
C THR A 273 7.55 -8.99 -5.08
N GLY A 274 7.49 -7.86 -5.80
CA GLY A 274 6.57 -6.76 -5.53
C GLY A 274 5.10 -7.19 -5.62
N LEU A 275 4.80 -8.07 -6.57
CA LEU A 275 3.49 -8.69 -6.76
C LEU A 275 3.15 -9.77 -5.71
N CYS A 276 4.10 -10.64 -5.34
CA CYS A 276 3.80 -11.87 -4.58
C CYS A 276 4.39 -11.96 -3.16
N THR A 277 5.49 -11.25 -2.86
CA THR A 277 6.26 -11.43 -1.61
C THR A 277 6.40 -10.17 -0.76
N GLN A 278 5.80 -9.07 -1.19
CA GLN A 278 5.65 -7.82 -0.46
C GLN A 278 4.16 -7.50 -0.34
N THR A 279 3.69 -6.85 0.71
CA THR A 279 2.38 -6.19 0.66
C THR A 279 2.50 -4.85 -0.04
N ASN A 280 1.63 -4.61 -1.02
CA ASN A 280 1.68 -3.45 -1.92
C ASN A 280 0.26 -3.02 -2.35
N ASN A 281 0.14 -1.80 -2.87
CA ASN A 281 -1.09 -1.27 -3.45
C ASN A 281 -0.90 -0.71 -4.87
N ALA A 282 -2.02 -0.62 -5.59
CA ALA A 282 -2.18 0.17 -6.81
C ALA A 282 -3.48 0.99 -6.70
N LEU A 283 -3.43 2.23 -7.17
CA LEU A 283 -4.54 3.16 -7.21
C LEU A 283 -4.63 3.74 -8.62
N VAL A 284 -5.72 3.42 -9.31
CA VAL A 284 -6.07 4.06 -10.58
C VAL A 284 -7.08 5.17 -10.31
N VAL A 285 -6.92 6.31 -10.96
CA VAL A 285 -7.79 7.47 -10.81
C VAL A 285 -8.21 7.97 -12.19
N ASP A 286 -9.52 7.95 -12.47
CA ASP A 286 -10.12 8.54 -13.66
C ASP A 286 -10.38 10.04 -13.44
N SER A 287 -9.31 10.84 -13.61
CA SER A 287 -9.36 12.30 -13.54
C SER A 287 -8.41 12.90 -14.60
N PRO A 288 -8.94 13.58 -15.64
CA PRO A 288 -8.12 14.24 -16.66
C PRO A 288 -7.19 15.31 -16.11
N GLU A 289 -7.59 16.05 -15.07
CA GLU A 289 -6.73 17.08 -14.45
C GLU A 289 -5.57 16.45 -13.67
N LEU A 290 -5.82 15.38 -12.91
CA LEU A 290 -4.76 14.65 -12.21
C LEU A 290 -3.81 13.98 -13.20
N ALA A 291 -4.36 13.35 -14.25
CA ALA A 291 -3.59 12.75 -15.33
C ALA A 291 -2.72 13.79 -16.07
N GLN A 292 -3.21 15.03 -16.25
CA GLN A 292 -2.40 16.13 -16.78
C GLN A 292 -1.26 16.49 -15.82
N ARG A 293 -1.51 16.67 -14.52
CA ARG A 293 -0.45 17.01 -13.53
C ARG A 293 0.65 15.94 -13.47
N TYR A 294 0.30 14.67 -13.62
CA TYR A 294 1.27 13.58 -13.72
C TYR A 294 2.00 13.54 -15.08
N LEU A 295 1.35 13.92 -16.19
CA LEU A 295 2.03 14.07 -17.47
C LEU A 295 3.01 15.24 -17.45
N ASP A 296 2.66 16.34 -16.77
CA ASP A 296 3.54 17.49 -16.56
C ASP A 296 4.80 17.09 -15.78
N TYR A 297 4.65 16.30 -14.70
CA TYR A 297 5.79 15.73 -13.96
C TYR A 297 6.59 14.70 -14.77
N TRP A 298 5.93 13.87 -15.57
CA TRP A 298 6.60 12.95 -16.48
C TRP A 298 7.46 13.70 -17.52
N ASN A 299 6.93 14.78 -18.09
CA ASN A 299 7.66 15.67 -18.99
C ASN A 299 8.83 16.37 -18.26
N ALA A 300 8.67 16.76 -16.99
CA ALA A 300 9.74 17.34 -16.19
C ALA A 300 10.86 16.32 -15.90
N LEU A 301 10.51 15.07 -15.57
CA LEU A 301 11.48 13.96 -15.41
C LEU A 301 12.21 13.67 -16.72
N LYS A 302 11.51 13.66 -17.86
CA LYS A 302 12.15 13.51 -19.17
C LYS A 302 13.09 14.68 -19.45
N ALA A 303 12.67 15.92 -19.24
CA ALA A 303 13.49 17.10 -19.50
C ALA A 303 14.74 17.15 -18.60
N ASP A 304 14.63 16.71 -17.34
CA ASP A 304 15.76 16.56 -16.42
C ASP A 304 16.75 15.48 -16.90
N THR A 305 16.25 14.36 -17.45
CA THR A 305 17.08 13.31 -18.07
C THR A 305 17.72 13.75 -19.40
N ASP A 306 16.96 14.41 -20.28
CA ASP A 306 17.45 14.93 -21.56
C ASP A 306 18.55 15.98 -21.34
N ALA A 307 18.37 16.88 -20.37
CA ALA A 307 19.31 17.95 -20.06
C ALA A 307 20.57 17.48 -19.31
N ALA A 308 20.55 16.27 -18.75
CA ALA A 308 21.73 15.66 -18.13
C ALA A 308 22.71 15.06 -19.15
N ASP A 309 22.27 14.75 -20.39
CA ASP A 309 23.08 14.20 -21.48
C ASP A 309 24.01 13.02 -21.06
N GLY A 310 23.52 12.19 -20.14
CA GLY A 310 24.25 11.04 -19.59
C GLY A 310 25.13 11.32 -18.35
N ASP A 311 25.27 12.57 -17.88
CA ASP A 311 25.86 12.84 -16.57
C ASP A 311 24.82 12.64 -15.45
N GLU A 312 24.89 11.48 -14.81
CA GLU A 312 24.04 11.09 -13.67
C GLU A 312 24.08 12.09 -12.49
N LYS A 313 25.11 12.95 -12.42
CA LYS A 313 25.25 14.00 -11.39
C LYS A 313 24.48 15.28 -11.71
N ALA A 314 24.06 15.47 -12.98
CA ALA A 314 23.22 16.57 -13.41
C ALA A 314 21.71 16.28 -13.21
N LEU A 315 21.34 15.00 -13.06
CA LEU A 315 19.99 14.57 -12.71
C LEU A 315 19.56 15.09 -11.33
N GLN A 316 18.24 15.19 -11.11
CA GLN A 316 17.64 15.89 -9.97
C GLN A 316 18.04 17.37 -9.91
N SER A 317 18.06 18.01 -11.08
CA SER A 317 18.45 19.40 -11.24
C SER A 317 17.62 20.37 -10.39
N LYS A 318 18.12 21.59 -10.21
CA LYS A 318 17.35 22.67 -9.59
C LYS A 318 16.00 22.88 -10.30
N THR A 319 15.96 22.74 -11.63
CA THR A 319 14.75 22.89 -12.44
C THR A 319 13.66 21.87 -12.07
N LEU A 320 14.03 20.59 -11.91
CA LEU A 320 13.10 19.55 -11.46
C LEU A 320 12.62 19.80 -10.02
N ARG A 321 13.54 20.25 -9.15
CA ARG A 321 13.25 20.54 -7.73
C ARG A 321 12.33 21.75 -7.56
N ASP A 322 12.56 22.82 -8.32
CA ASP A 322 11.70 24.01 -8.37
C ASP A 322 10.31 23.66 -8.92
N PHE A 323 10.24 22.85 -9.99
CA PHE A 323 8.97 22.35 -10.54
C PHE A 323 8.18 21.55 -9.51
N ALA A 324 8.81 20.58 -8.84
CA ALA A 324 8.16 19.76 -7.83
C ALA A 324 7.69 20.60 -6.62
N HIS A 325 8.53 21.52 -6.13
CA HIS A 325 8.16 22.41 -5.03
C HIS A 325 6.93 23.27 -5.38
N ALA A 326 6.95 23.97 -6.52
CA ALA A 326 5.86 24.84 -6.96
C ALA A 326 4.59 24.05 -7.35
N ASN A 327 4.73 22.82 -7.86
CA ASN A 327 3.61 21.90 -8.02
C ASN A 327 2.94 21.59 -6.68
N ASN A 328 3.73 21.27 -5.67
CA ASN A 328 3.22 20.88 -4.35
C ASN A 328 2.57 22.08 -3.66
N ASP A 329 3.18 23.27 -3.71
CA ASP A 329 2.56 24.52 -3.23
C ASP A 329 1.21 24.78 -3.92
N LYS A 330 1.13 24.59 -5.24
CA LYS A 330 -0.13 24.69 -5.99
C LYS A 330 -1.15 23.64 -5.53
N SER A 331 -0.73 22.39 -5.28
CA SER A 331 -1.61 21.33 -4.78
C SER A 331 -2.16 21.66 -3.38
N ILE A 332 -1.34 22.19 -2.47
CA ILE A 332 -1.75 22.58 -1.11
C ILE A 332 -2.74 23.76 -1.15
N ASN A 333 -2.42 24.82 -1.90
CA ASN A 333 -3.21 26.06 -1.93
C ASN A 333 -4.41 26.00 -2.89
N SER A 334 -4.42 25.06 -3.83
CA SER A 334 -5.46 24.89 -4.86
C SER A 334 -5.52 23.43 -5.31
N PRO A 335 -6.05 22.53 -4.46
CA PRO A 335 -6.16 21.13 -4.78
C PRO A 335 -7.13 20.88 -5.94
N ILE A 336 -6.92 19.78 -6.66
CA ILE A 336 -7.85 19.31 -7.68
C ILE A 336 -9.16 18.97 -6.99
N LYS A 337 -10.27 19.56 -7.46
CA LYS A 337 -11.61 19.31 -6.90
C LYS A 337 -12.35 18.28 -7.76
N LEU A 338 -13.03 17.37 -7.08
CA LEU A 338 -13.92 16.38 -7.66
C LEU A 338 -15.34 16.55 -7.09
N ASP A 339 -16.29 15.79 -7.63
CA ASP A 339 -17.66 15.77 -7.14
C ASP A 339 -17.73 15.35 -5.66
N GLY A 340 -18.82 15.74 -4.98
CA GLY A 340 -19.03 15.44 -3.56
C GLY A 340 -18.10 16.19 -2.59
N GLY A 341 -17.35 17.18 -3.06
CA GLY A 341 -16.40 17.95 -2.23
C GLY A 341 -15.03 17.28 -2.03
N VAL A 342 -14.80 16.14 -2.70
CA VAL A 342 -13.54 15.39 -2.66
C VAL A 342 -12.41 16.22 -3.27
N THR A 343 -11.22 16.19 -2.66
CA THR A 343 -10.03 16.90 -3.19
C THR A 343 -8.81 15.99 -3.33
N ILE A 344 -8.01 16.21 -4.37
CA ILE A 344 -6.73 15.52 -4.59
C ILE A 344 -5.58 16.52 -4.66
N GLU A 345 -4.53 16.23 -3.89
CA GLU A 345 -3.27 16.97 -3.85
C GLU A 345 -2.15 16.05 -4.38
N PRO A 346 -1.78 16.14 -5.68
CA PRO A 346 -0.62 15.43 -6.22
C PRO A 346 0.67 16.11 -5.77
N MET A 347 1.50 15.38 -5.03
CA MET A 347 2.82 15.78 -4.58
C MET A 347 3.91 15.00 -5.31
N PHE A 348 4.98 15.68 -5.69
CA PHE A 348 6.14 15.10 -6.37
C PHE A 348 7.43 15.39 -5.61
N SER A 349 8.42 14.54 -5.81
CA SER A 349 9.77 14.64 -5.21
C SER A 349 10.84 14.39 -6.29
N PRO A 350 12.08 14.90 -6.14
CA PRO A 350 12.55 15.71 -5.01
C PRO A 350 12.07 17.16 -5.12
N ASN A 351 11.60 17.74 -4.01
CA ASN A 351 10.90 19.04 -3.92
C ASN A 351 11.62 20.04 -3.01
N THR A 352 12.92 19.85 -2.80
CA THR A 352 13.72 20.63 -1.84
C THR A 352 14.97 21.20 -2.49
N LYS A 353 15.50 22.29 -1.89
CA LYS A 353 16.67 23.06 -2.35
C LYS A 353 17.93 22.22 -2.65
N GLY A 354 18.04 21.02 -2.08
CA GLY A 354 19.13 20.07 -2.29
C GLY A 354 18.91 18.76 -1.53
N LYS A 355 19.88 17.84 -1.60
CA LYS A 355 19.86 16.54 -0.90
C LYS A 355 19.85 16.71 0.63
N LEU A 356 19.43 15.68 1.37
CA LEU A 356 19.14 15.74 2.81
C LEU A 356 20.36 16.22 3.63
N GLY A 357 20.22 17.36 4.30
CA GLY A 357 21.23 17.94 5.20
C GLY A 357 21.14 17.45 6.64
N LYS A 358 22.04 17.94 7.50
CA LYS A 358 22.02 17.68 8.97
C LYS A 358 20.87 18.38 9.69
N HIS A 359 20.46 19.53 9.18
CA HIS A 359 19.39 20.38 9.69
C HIS A 359 18.48 20.72 8.50
N PRO A 360 17.58 19.81 8.10
CA PRO A 360 16.71 20.01 6.95
C PRO A 360 15.48 20.87 7.32
N ASP A 361 15.17 21.85 6.46
CA ASP A 361 13.84 22.46 6.43
C ASP A 361 12.76 21.37 6.22
N THR A 362 11.58 21.51 6.82
CA THR A 362 10.45 20.60 6.56
C THR A 362 10.02 20.70 5.09
N PRO A 363 10.07 19.61 4.29
CA PRO A 363 9.61 19.60 2.90
C PRO A 363 8.09 19.82 2.80
N ASN A 364 7.60 20.55 1.79
CA ASN A 364 6.19 20.98 1.73
C ASN A 364 5.19 19.82 1.56
N ASP A 365 5.59 18.72 0.92
CA ASP A 365 4.86 17.46 0.83
C ASP A 365 4.71 16.77 2.20
N MET A 366 5.79 16.67 2.98
CA MET A 366 5.77 16.03 4.31
C MET A 366 5.16 16.92 5.39
N GLY A 367 5.40 18.24 5.34
CA GLY A 367 4.72 19.21 6.20
C GLY A 367 3.21 19.11 6.04
N ARG A 368 2.71 19.05 4.80
CA ARG A 368 1.29 18.86 4.51
C ARG A 368 0.71 17.56 5.08
N VAL A 369 1.48 16.45 5.07
CA VAL A 369 1.05 15.19 5.71
C VAL A 369 0.97 15.34 7.23
N PHE A 370 1.94 16.00 7.86
CA PHE A 370 1.95 16.24 9.31
C PHE A 370 0.83 17.20 9.74
N ASP A 371 0.58 18.28 8.99
CA ASP A 371 -0.54 19.20 9.20
C ASP A 371 -1.90 18.48 9.19
N LEU A 372 -2.07 17.48 8.32
CA LEU A 372 -3.29 16.68 8.26
C LEU A 372 -3.36 15.64 9.39
N MET A 373 -2.23 15.05 9.78
CA MET A 373 -2.16 14.15 10.94
C MET A 373 -2.50 14.89 12.24
N SER A 374 -1.98 16.10 12.46
CA SER A 374 -2.29 16.90 13.66
C SER A 374 -3.76 17.31 13.74
N GLN A 375 -4.49 17.34 12.63
CA GLN A 375 -5.95 17.54 12.57
C GLN A 375 -6.79 16.31 12.93
N ALA A 376 -6.20 15.12 13.13
CA ALA A 376 -6.93 13.89 13.44
C ALA A 376 -7.77 14.01 14.73
N LYS A 377 -8.99 13.46 14.69
CA LYS A 377 -9.99 13.49 15.79
C LYS A 377 -10.26 12.11 16.39
N HIS A 378 -10.10 11.03 15.62
CA HIS A 378 -10.45 9.66 16.03
C HIS A 378 -9.34 8.64 15.78
N ALA A 379 -8.68 8.66 14.61
CA ALA A 379 -7.71 7.64 14.24
C ALA A 379 -6.65 8.12 13.24
N VAL A 380 -5.45 7.56 13.38
CA VAL A 380 -4.38 7.61 12.37
C VAL A 380 -3.88 6.19 12.14
N LEU A 381 -4.15 5.66 10.95
CA LEU A 381 -3.80 4.31 10.54
C LEU A 381 -2.66 4.37 9.50
N PHE A 382 -1.63 3.53 9.60
CA PHE A 382 -0.51 3.58 8.65
C PHE A 382 0.11 2.22 8.28
N LEU A 383 0.69 2.18 7.08
CA LEU A 383 1.63 1.14 6.63
C LEU A 383 2.85 1.81 6.02
N ALA A 384 4.04 1.38 6.44
CA ALA A 384 5.31 1.94 5.97
C ALA A 384 6.36 0.87 5.65
N PHE A 385 7.26 1.16 4.71
CA PHE A 385 8.43 0.31 4.44
C PHE A 385 9.55 0.59 5.47
N ASP A 386 10.41 1.57 5.18
CA ASP A 386 11.34 2.21 6.09
C ASP A 386 11.32 3.72 5.76
N PRO A 387 10.59 4.54 6.54
CA PRO A 387 10.37 5.94 6.19
C PRO A 387 11.54 6.87 6.57
N GLY A 388 12.66 6.34 7.05
CA GLY A 388 13.75 7.14 7.58
C GLY A 388 13.43 7.75 8.95
N ASN A 389 14.02 8.92 9.22
CA ASN A 389 13.70 9.79 10.36
C ASN A 389 13.01 11.05 9.83
N ASN A 390 12.36 11.82 10.71
CA ASN A 390 11.51 12.96 10.34
C ASN A 390 10.39 12.47 9.40
N SER A 391 9.55 11.59 9.97
CA SER A 391 8.62 10.73 9.27
C SER A 391 7.26 10.67 9.98
N ILE A 392 6.29 10.03 9.33
CA ILE A 392 4.97 9.74 9.92
C ILE A 392 5.05 8.93 11.23
N LEU A 393 6.15 8.23 11.53
CA LEU A 393 6.30 7.47 12.78
C LEU A 393 6.68 8.38 13.94
N ASP A 394 7.59 9.32 13.70
CA ASP A 394 7.97 10.34 14.67
C ASP A 394 6.75 11.24 14.98
N GLU A 395 5.96 11.59 13.96
CA GLU A 395 4.77 12.42 14.10
C GLU A 395 3.59 11.69 14.77
N ALA A 396 3.30 10.44 14.39
CA ALA A 396 2.24 9.65 15.03
C ALA A 396 2.55 9.33 16.50
N GLY A 397 3.84 9.29 16.88
CA GLY A 397 4.25 9.16 18.28
C GLY A 397 3.94 10.40 19.11
N LYS A 398 4.36 11.60 18.65
CA LYS A 398 4.05 12.88 19.31
C LYS A 398 2.53 13.09 19.44
N LEU A 399 1.82 12.92 18.32
CA LEU A 399 0.38 13.15 18.24
C LEU A 399 -0.40 12.27 19.22
N LEU A 400 0.09 11.07 19.52
CA LEU A 400 -0.51 10.16 20.50
C LEU A 400 -0.12 10.49 21.96
N ALA A 401 1.01 11.17 22.20
CA ALA A 401 1.32 11.75 23.50
C ALA A 401 0.41 12.96 23.79
N GLU A 402 0.20 13.82 22.78
CA GLU A 402 -0.69 14.99 22.86
C GLU A 402 -2.18 14.60 22.92
N LYS A 403 -2.56 13.52 22.23
CA LYS A 403 -3.93 13.01 22.13
C LYS A 403 -3.96 11.51 22.42
N PRO A 404 -3.83 11.08 23.69
CA PRO A 404 -3.86 9.65 24.08
C PRO A 404 -5.16 8.94 23.68
N ASP A 405 -6.20 9.73 23.43
CA ASP A 405 -7.53 9.31 23.01
C ASP A 405 -7.64 8.82 21.55
N LEU A 406 -6.62 9.04 20.71
CA LEU A 406 -6.63 8.61 19.31
C LEU A 406 -6.38 7.10 19.14
N PHE A 407 -7.15 6.49 18.25
CA PHE A 407 -6.88 5.15 17.75
C PHE A 407 -5.76 5.17 16.69
N VAL A 408 -4.52 5.30 17.16
CA VAL A 408 -3.32 5.18 16.33
C VAL A 408 -2.93 3.70 16.22
N ARG A 409 -2.82 3.19 14.99
CA ARG A 409 -2.42 1.79 14.70
C ARG A 409 -1.72 1.69 13.34
N GLY A 410 -0.56 1.04 13.29
CA GLY A 410 0.10 0.75 12.04
C GLY A 410 1.18 -0.31 12.12
N ALA A 411 1.63 -0.76 10.95
CA ALA A 411 2.65 -1.78 10.81
C ALA A 411 3.71 -1.38 9.78
N LEU A 412 4.95 -1.82 9.99
CA LEU A 412 6.08 -1.42 9.17
C LEU A 412 7.10 -2.55 8.95
N THR A 413 7.99 -2.44 7.96
CA THR A 413 9.05 -3.46 7.81
C THR A 413 10.14 -3.32 8.88
N SER A 414 10.64 -2.10 9.11
CA SER A 414 11.91 -1.85 9.84
C SER A 414 11.78 -1.81 11.37
N PRO A 415 12.40 -2.74 12.13
CA PRO A 415 12.37 -2.73 13.61
C PRO A 415 13.02 -1.48 14.22
N GLN A 416 14.03 -0.93 13.55
CA GLN A 416 14.71 0.27 14.03
C GLN A 416 13.81 1.51 13.99
N ARG A 417 12.90 1.60 13.01
CA ARG A 417 11.98 2.75 12.89
C ARG A 417 10.78 2.63 13.84
N ALA A 418 10.45 1.42 14.29
CA ALA A 418 9.44 1.24 15.32
C ALA A 418 9.87 1.82 16.68
N THR A 419 11.18 1.97 16.94
CA THR A 419 11.65 2.66 18.13
C THR A 419 11.46 4.18 18.03
N ASN A 420 11.57 4.80 16.85
CA ASN A 420 11.30 6.23 16.67
C ASN A 420 9.89 6.62 17.14
N PHE A 421 8.86 5.81 16.82
CA PHE A 421 7.49 6.04 17.30
C PHE A 421 7.40 6.02 18.83
N SER A 422 8.06 5.03 19.46
CA SER A 422 8.09 4.90 20.94
C SER A 422 8.92 6.01 21.60
N GLU A 423 10.03 6.42 20.98
CA GLU A 423 10.87 7.53 21.46
C GLU A 423 10.11 8.86 21.40
N ALA A 424 9.41 9.14 20.30
CA ALA A 424 8.55 10.31 20.18
C ALA A 424 7.42 10.30 21.22
N LEU A 425 6.65 9.20 21.30
CA LEU A 425 5.57 9.02 22.27
C LEU A 425 6.00 9.25 23.73
N HIS A 426 7.19 8.79 24.13
CA HIS A 426 7.66 8.90 25.52
C HIS A 426 8.58 10.11 25.78
N SER A 427 8.84 10.94 24.75
CA SER A 427 9.65 12.17 24.89
C SER A 427 8.93 13.31 25.62
N GLY A 428 7.60 13.26 25.70
CA GLY A 428 6.74 14.29 26.31
C GLY A 428 6.67 14.29 27.84
N GLY A 429 7.76 13.95 28.55
CA GLY A 429 7.81 14.07 30.00
C GLY A 429 7.79 15.54 30.42
N HIS A 430 6.65 16.02 30.94
CA HIS A 430 6.43 17.44 31.25
C HIS A 430 7.52 18.06 32.13
N THR A 431 8.14 19.12 31.64
CA THR A 431 8.45 20.29 32.47
C THR A 431 7.45 21.39 32.13
N GLU A 432 6.56 21.69 33.06
CA GLU A 432 5.73 22.90 32.97
C GLU A 432 6.65 24.13 32.92
N ARG A 433 6.35 25.06 32.02
CA ARG A 433 6.92 26.41 32.07
C ARG A 433 5.78 27.37 32.41
N PRO A 434 5.89 28.18 33.47
CA PRO A 434 4.83 29.13 33.83
C PRO A 434 4.48 30.04 32.65
N ALA A 435 3.20 30.34 32.50
CA ALA A 435 2.73 31.30 31.52
C ALA A 435 3.04 32.72 32.04
N ASP A 436 4.06 33.37 31.47
CA ASP A 436 4.28 34.81 31.58
C ASP A 436 5.30 35.30 30.53
N GLY A 437 5.11 36.54 30.05
CA GLY A 437 6.07 37.25 29.20
C GLY A 437 5.93 37.01 27.68
N GLY A 438 5.53 38.03 26.94
CA GLY A 438 5.48 38.00 25.47
C GLY A 438 6.86 38.16 24.81
N GLY A 439 7.12 37.32 23.79
CA GLY A 439 8.29 37.38 22.92
C GLY A 439 8.06 36.51 21.68
N GLU A 440 8.82 36.70 20.60
CA GLU A 440 8.68 35.90 19.38
C GLU A 440 8.93 34.41 19.65
N ALA A 441 8.07 33.56 19.11
CA ALA A 441 8.20 32.11 19.24
C ALA A 441 9.43 31.63 18.43
N PRO A 442 10.45 31.01 19.06
CA PRO A 442 11.62 30.53 18.33
C PRO A 442 11.23 29.35 17.42
N THR A 443 11.63 29.41 16.16
CA THR A 443 11.46 28.29 15.21
C THR A 443 12.14 27.03 15.76
N PRO A 444 11.44 25.91 15.96
CA PRO A 444 12.02 24.72 16.57
C PRO A 444 13.05 24.06 15.64
N GLU A 445 14.27 23.84 16.14
CA GLU A 445 15.32 23.14 15.40
C GLU A 445 14.95 21.66 15.16
N VAL A 446 14.54 21.32 13.94
CA VAL A 446 14.31 19.93 13.51
C VAL A 446 15.66 19.20 13.40
N LYS A 447 16.10 18.62 14.51
CA LYS A 447 17.30 17.77 14.57
C LYS A 447 16.99 16.38 14.06
N VAL A 448 17.81 15.86 13.15
CA VAL A 448 17.67 14.49 12.62
C VAL A 448 17.99 13.48 13.74
N VAL A 449 16.95 12.88 14.33
CA VAL A 449 17.08 11.87 15.38
C VAL A 449 17.48 10.52 14.78
N GLY A 450 18.74 10.14 14.90
CA GLY A 450 19.29 8.86 14.44
C GLY A 450 20.11 8.95 13.15
N GLU A 451 20.96 7.95 12.91
CA GLU A 451 21.96 7.97 11.82
C GLU A 451 21.35 8.18 10.43
N ALA A 452 22.00 9.06 9.65
CA ALA A 452 21.79 9.17 8.21
C ALA A 452 22.45 7.99 7.48
N GLY A 453 21.76 6.85 7.42
CA GLY A 453 22.19 5.65 6.70
C GLY A 453 21.08 5.07 5.83
N GLY A 454 21.44 4.65 4.61
CA GLY A 454 20.58 3.82 3.76
C GLY A 454 20.45 2.37 4.29
N PRO A 455 19.76 1.48 3.55
CA PRO A 455 19.55 0.09 3.97
C PRO A 455 20.89 -0.63 4.19
N LYS A 456 21.18 -0.99 5.46
CA LYS A 456 22.42 -1.70 5.83
C LYS A 456 22.36 -3.15 5.30
N GLN A 457 23.41 -3.59 4.62
CA GLN A 457 23.46 -4.91 3.96
C GLN A 457 23.28 -6.10 4.91
N LYS A 458 22.76 -7.22 4.37
CA LYS A 458 22.62 -8.52 5.07
C LYS A 458 23.93 -8.90 5.78
N GLY A 459 23.87 -9.12 7.09
CA GLY A 459 24.97 -9.68 7.88
C GLY A 459 25.69 -8.70 8.81
N ALA A 460 25.40 -7.40 8.76
CA ALA A 460 25.83 -6.48 9.81
C ALA A 460 25.23 -6.92 11.16
N LYS A 461 26.07 -7.24 12.14
CA LYS A 461 25.61 -7.42 13.52
C LYS A 461 24.97 -6.13 14.00
N ALA A 462 23.84 -6.23 14.70
CA ALA A 462 23.27 -5.08 15.40
C ALA A 462 24.35 -4.42 16.26
N ALA A 463 24.45 -3.10 16.19
CA ALA A 463 25.34 -2.35 17.08
C ALA A 463 24.93 -2.64 18.52
N LYS A 464 25.91 -2.89 19.40
CA LYS A 464 25.62 -3.13 20.80
C LYS A 464 25.07 -1.86 21.45
N ASP A 465 23.86 -1.98 21.98
CA ASP A 465 23.44 -1.38 23.26
C ASP A 465 23.79 0.11 23.46
N SER A 466 23.10 0.99 22.72
CA SER A 466 23.02 2.42 23.02
C SER A 466 21.56 2.90 23.05
N ALA A 467 20.87 2.54 24.14
CA ALA A 467 19.63 3.14 24.66
C ALA A 467 18.59 3.65 23.63
N LYS A 468 17.72 2.76 23.16
CA LYS A 468 16.43 3.10 22.53
C LYS A 468 15.31 2.29 23.20
N GLY A 469 14.13 2.89 23.32
CA GLY A 469 13.03 2.37 24.16
C GLY A 469 12.37 1.08 23.65
N PRO A 470 11.51 0.45 24.47
CA PRO A 470 10.74 -0.72 24.04
C PRO A 470 9.83 -0.35 22.86
N ILE A 471 9.71 -1.27 21.89
CA ILE A 471 8.81 -1.10 20.75
C ILE A 471 7.36 -1.17 21.21
N ASP A 472 6.58 -0.15 20.87
CA ASP A 472 5.17 -0.05 21.23
C ASP A 472 4.28 -0.88 20.27
N PHE A 473 3.25 -1.53 20.83
CA PHE A 473 2.33 -2.40 20.07
C PHE A 473 1.47 -1.65 19.04
N ARG A 474 1.43 -0.32 19.04
CA ARG A 474 0.67 0.51 18.11
C ARG A 474 1.42 0.77 16.80
N ALA A 475 2.72 0.49 16.74
CA ALA A 475 3.59 0.66 15.56
C ALA A 475 4.44 -0.60 15.32
N VAL A 476 3.81 -1.69 14.85
CA VAL A 476 4.42 -3.04 14.91
C VAL A 476 5.35 -3.35 13.72
N PRO A 477 6.64 -3.68 13.97
CA PRO A 477 7.56 -4.03 12.92
C PRO A 477 7.47 -5.51 12.51
N ALA A 478 6.98 -5.76 11.31
CA ALA A 478 6.91 -7.08 10.69
C ALA A 478 8.29 -7.77 10.64
N GLY A 479 9.37 -7.02 10.39
CA GLY A 479 10.74 -7.54 10.39
C GLY A 479 11.30 -7.92 11.77
N ALA A 480 10.58 -7.65 12.87
CA ALA A 480 10.95 -8.10 14.21
C ALA A 480 10.28 -9.42 14.62
N VAL A 481 9.29 -9.88 13.87
CA VAL A 481 8.59 -11.15 14.10
C VAL A 481 9.51 -12.32 13.74
N GLN A 482 9.45 -13.40 14.52
CA GLN A 482 10.35 -14.56 14.41
C GLN A 482 9.53 -15.86 14.52
N ASP A 483 10.06 -16.96 13.97
CA ASP A 483 9.47 -18.32 13.99
C ASP A 483 9.19 -18.86 15.42
N ALA A 484 8.16 -18.34 16.07
CA ALA A 484 7.70 -18.82 17.37
C ALA A 484 6.47 -19.72 17.22
N PHE A 485 5.60 -19.44 16.23
CA PHE A 485 4.28 -20.07 16.09
C PHE A 485 3.92 -20.44 14.63
N GLY A 486 4.88 -20.45 13.71
CA GLY A 486 4.68 -20.85 12.32
C GLY A 486 5.96 -21.32 11.64
N LYS A 487 5.81 -22.17 10.61
CA LYS A 487 6.88 -22.47 9.66
C LYS A 487 6.84 -21.43 8.53
N TRP A 488 7.52 -20.28 8.62
CA TRP A 488 7.88 -19.46 7.44
C TRP A 488 8.77 -18.24 7.74
N GLU A 489 8.62 -17.61 8.90
CA GLU A 489 8.93 -16.20 9.13
C GLU A 489 10.42 -15.84 8.94
N LYS A 490 11.38 -16.72 9.28
CA LYS A 490 12.81 -16.53 8.95
C LYS A 490 13.13 -16.56 7.45
N GLU A 491 12.33 -17.21 6.61
CA GLU A 491 12.52 -17.22 5.15
C GLU A 491 11.76 -16.08 4.45
N LEU A 492 10.63 -15.62 5.02
CA LEU A 492 9.91 -14.43 4.53
C LEU A 492 10.83 -13.21 4.47
N ALA A 493 11.51 -12.91 5.59
CA ALA A 493 12.41 -11.78 5.75
C ALA A 493 13.70 -11.85 4.90
N LYS A 494 13.87 -12.89 4.07
CA LYS A 494 15.05 -13.07 3.21
C LYS A 494 14.76 -12.90 1.72
N TYR A 495 13.54 -13.13 1.26
CA TYR A 495 13.20 -13.21 -0.17
C TYR A 495 12.58 -11.92 -0.71
N GLY A 496 11.68 -11.29 0.04
CA GLY A 496 11.39 -9.87 -0.09
C GLY A 496 12.35 -9.07 0.79
N PHE A 497 13.05 -8.07 0.25
CA PHE A 497 13.78 -7.09 1.08
C PHE A 497 12.83 -6.20 1.90
N ALA A 498 11.57 -6.11 1.46
CA ALA A 498 10.45 -5.55 2.20
C ALA A 498 9.43 -6.66 2.52
N ILE A 499 8.76 -6.57 3.67
CA ILE A 499 7.59 -7.40 4.00
C ILE A 499 6.33 -6.56 3.83
N ILE A 500 6.30 -5.41 4.49
CA ILE A 500 5.38 -4.32 4.22
C ILE A 500 6.10 -3.34 3.30
N HIS A 501 5.64 -3.23 2.05
CA HIS A 501 6.16 -2.27 1.08
C HIS A 501 5.16 -1.16 0.71
N ASN A 502 3.91 -1.28 1.19
CA ASN A 502 2.90 -0.21 1.23
C ASN A 502 3.46 1.09 1.83
N LYS A 503 3.07 2.22 1.25
CA LYS A 503 3.23 3.58 1.79
C LYS A 503 1.83 4.16 1.92
N ILE A 504 1.26 4.10 3.12
CA ILE A 504 -0.13 4.46 3.41
C ILE A 504 -0.22 5.23 4.72
N VAL A 505 -0.96 6.35 4.72
CA VAL A 505 -1.59 6.92 5.92
C VAL A 505 -3.09 7.04 5.65
N VAL A 506 -3.92 6.77 6.65
CA VAL A 506 -5.36 7.03 6.64
C VAL A 506 -5.74 7.76 7.91
N ILE A 507 -6.42 8.89 7.78
CA ILE A 507 -6.83 9.74 8.91
C ILE A 507 -8.35 9.79 8.95
N ASP A 508 -8.92 9.52 10.12
CA ASP A 508 -10.37 9.52 10.39
C ASP A 508 -11.21 8.89 9.25
N PRO A 509 -11.00 7.60 8.89
CA PRO A 509 -11.52 6.97 7.67
C PRO A 509 -13.04 6.99 7.48
N PHE A 510 -13.79 7.33 8.52
CA PHE A 510 -15.26 7.38 8.51
C PHE A 510 -15.82 8.82 8.58
N SER A 511 -14.95 9.82 8.67
CA SER A 511 -15.28 11.25 8.63
C SER A 511 -15.63 11.71 7.21
N ASP A 512 -16.34 12.84 7.08
CA ASP A 512 -16.49 13.52 5.79
C ASP A 512 -15.19 14.27 5.39
N ASP A 513 -14.30 14.53 6.37
CA ASP A 513 -12.97 15.11 6.18
C ASP A 513 -11.86 14.04 6.00
N CYS A 514 -12.21 12.75 5.87
CA CYS A 514 -11.26 11.63 5.90
C CYS A 514 -10.10 11.81 4.90
N VAL A 515 -8.89 11.37 5.26
CA VAL A 515 -7.70 11.50 4.41
C VAL A 515 -7.13 10.12 4.06
N VAL A 516 -6.71 9.94 2.80
CA VAL A 516 -5.83 8.86 2.35
C VAL A 516 -4.57 9.47 1.76
N VAL A 517 -3.40 9.05 2.25
CA VAL A 517 -2.08 9.38 1.70
C VAL A 517 -1.48 8.09 1.13
N THR A 518 -1.10 8.07 -0.15
CA THR A 518 -0.40 6.92 -0.74
C THR A 518 0.38 7.25 -2.01
N GLY A 519 1.29 6.37 -2.43
CA GLY A 519 2.10 6.52 -3.65
C GLY A 519 3.36 5.67 -3.57
N SER A 520 4.43 6.11 -4.24
CA SER A 520 5.76 5.51 -4.04
C SER A 520 6.43 6.02 -2.76
N HIS A 521 6.18 7.30 -2.44
CA HIS A 521 6.89 8.14 -1.49
C HIS A 521 7.02 7.50 -0.10
N ASN A 522 8.25 7.29 0.37
CA ASN A 522 8.52 6.53 1.59
C ASN A 522 8.03 7.16 2.92
N LEU A 523 7.39 8.33 2.91
CA LEU A 523 6.72 8.97 4.06
C LEU A 523 7.66 9.53 5.16
N GLY A 524 8.83 10.01 4.77
CA GLY A 524 9.73 10.81 5.59
C GLY A 524 10.79 11.53 4.76
N PHE A 525 11.52 12.47 5.36
CA PHE A 525 12.26 13.53 4.65
C PHE A 525 13.27 13.03 3.59
N ARG A 526 13.82 11.82 3.72
CA ARG A 526 14.74 11.28 2.70
C ARG A 526 14.10 11.22 1.32
N ALA A 527 12.83 10.84 1.23
CA ALA A 527 12.13 10.73 -0.04
C ALA A 527 12.03 12.10 -0.74
N SER A 528 11.47 13.10 -0.05
CA SER A 528 11.37 14.50 -0.48
C SER A 528 12.71 15.13 -0.91
N HIS A 529 13.83 14.72 -0.30
CA HIS A 529 15.16 15.29 -0.58
C HIS A 529 15.99 14.59 -1.66
N ASN A 530 15.96 13.25 -1.70
CA ASN A 530 16.94 12.43 -2.42
C ASN A 530 16.33 11.52 -3.50
N ASN A 531 15.02 11.33 -3.52
CA ASN A 531 14.38 10.32 -4.36
C ASN A 531 13.45 10.98 -5.40
N ASP A 532 13.32 10.38 -6.59
CA ASP A 532 12.27 10.78 -7.53
C ASP A 532 11.00 9.99 -7.23
N GLU A 533 10.04 10.62 -6.56
CA GLU A 533 8.85 9.95 -6.02
C GLU A 533 7.58 10.74 -6.27
N ASN A 534 6.43 10.08 -6.07
CA ASN A 534 5.14 10.75 -6.07
C ASN A 534 4.25 10.24 -4.93
N MET A 535 3.34 11.11 -4.49
CA MET A 535 2.38 10.89 -3.42
C MET A 535 1.06 11.58 -3.75
N LEU A 536 -0.04 10.89 -3.55
CA LEU A 536 -1.39 11.42 -3.59
C LEU A 536 -1.88 11.61 -2.16
N ILE A 537 -2.34 12.82 -1.83
CA ILE A 537 -3.20 13.06 -0.66
C ILE A 537 -4.62 13.26 -1.20
N ILE A 538 -5.55 12.43 -0.75
CA ILE A 538 -6.96 12.42 -1.18
C ILE A 538 -7.83 12.68 0.06
N ARG A 539 -8.73 13.65 -0.01
CA ARG A 539 -9.57 14.08 1.12
C ARG A 539 -11.06 13.93 0.79
N GLY A 540 -11.84 13.53 1.80
CA GLY A 540 -13.30 13.43 1.79
C GLY A 540 -13.92 12.22 1.10
N HIS A 541 -13.15 11.38 0.39
CA HIS A 541 -13.69 10.20 -0.28
C HIS A 541 -13.82 8.99 0.69
N ARG A 542 -14.81 9.03 1.59
CA ARG A 542 -15.01 8.04 2.68
C ARG A 542 -14.82 6.58 2.27
N GLY A 543 -15.48 6.12 1.19
CA GLY A 543 -15.36 4.72 0.77
C GLY A 543 -13.94 4.28 0.39
N LEU A 544 -13.08 5.21 -0.04
CA LEU A 544 -11.66 4.95 -0.33
C LEU A 544 -10.86 4.88 0.99
N ALA A 545 -11.13 5.78 1.93
CA ALA A 545 -10.52 5.75 3.24
C ALA A 545 -10.89 4.48 4.03
N GLU A 546 -12.14 4.03 3.95
CA GLU A 546 -12.59 2.73 4.46
C GLU A 546 -11.82 1.55 3.83
N ALA A 547 -11.55 1.57 2.52
CA ALA A 547 -10.79 0.52 1.84
C ALA A 547 -9.33 0.46 2.26
N TYR A 548 -8.68 1.62 2.38
CA TYR A 548 -7.31 1.70 2.86
C TYR A 548 -7.23 1.35 4.34
N ALA A 549 -8.18 1.79 5.17
CA ALA A 549 -8.28 1.40 6.58
C ALA A 549 -8.46 -0.12 6.75
N CYS A 550 -9.32 -0.75 5.95
CA CYS A 550 -9.50 -2.20 5.93
C CYS A 550 -8.17 -2.93 5.66
N HIS A 551 -7.39 -2.45 4.68
CA HIS A 551 -6.07 -3.01 4.35
C HIS A 551 -5.02 -2.77 5.45
N VAL A 552 -4.97 -1.58 6.05
CA VAL A 552 -4.08 -1.30 7.20
C VAL A 552 -4.41 -2.21 8.38
N LEU A 553 -5.69 -2.34 8.74
CA LEU A 553 -6.16 -3.11 9.89
C LEU A 553 -5.93 -4.61 9.72
N ASP A 554 -6.02 -5.14 8.50
CA ASP A 554 -5.69 -6.54 8.22
C ASP A 554 -4.23 -6.86 8.57
N LEU A 555 -3.31 -6.09 7.98
CA LEU A 555 -1.89 -6.27 8.18
C LEU A 555 -1.45 -5.94 9.61
N TYR A 556 -2.02 -4.89 10.21
CA TYR A 556 -1.77 -4.55 11.60
C TYR A 556 -2.11 -5.73 12.53
N ASP A 557 -3.33 -6.28 12.48
CA ASP A 557 -3.73 -7.38 13.38
C ASP A 557 -2.93 -8.66 13.10
N HIS A 558 -2.56 -8.93 11.84
CA HIS A 558 -1.68 -10.04 11.48
C HIS A 558 -0.30 -9.96 12.17
N TYR A 559 0.34 -8.77 12.18
CA TYR A 559 1.67 -8.59 12.77
C TYR A 559 1.63 -8.29 14.27
N ALA A 560 0.63 -7.54 14.75
CA ALA A 560 0.48 -7.19 16.17
C ALA A 560 0.21 -8.43 17.03
N TRP A 561 -0.62 -9.36 16.55
CA TRP A 561 -0.81 -10.65 17.23
C TRP A 561 0.51 -11.43 17.37
N ARG A 562 1.32 -11.51 16.31
CA ARG A 562 2.63 -12.20 16.34
C ARG A 562 3.67 -11.47 17.18
N PHE A 563 3.65 -10.14 17.18
CA PHE A 563 4.52 -9.32 18.01
C PHE A 563 4.18 -9.50 19.51
N LEU A 564 2.89 -9.47 19.86
CA LEU A 564 2.40 -9.77 21.20
C LEU A 564 2.79 -11.19 21.62
N LEU A 565 2.53 -12.20 20.78
CA LEU A 565 2.95 -13.60 21.02
C LEU A 565 4.46 -13.77 21.21
N LYS A 566 5.29 -12.94 20.56
CA LYS A 566 6.74 -12.95 20.74
C LYS A 566 7.17 -12.37 22.10
N GLN A 567 6.46 -11.36 22.59
CA GLN A 567 6.67 -10.78 23.93
C GLN A 567 6.09 -11.68 25.03
N HIS A 568 4.98 -12.35 24.73
CA HIS A 568 4.16 -13.15 25.64
C HIS A 568 3.89 -14.56 25.08
N PRO A 569 4.90 -15.43 24.97
CA PRO A 569 4.71 -16.79 24.44
C PRO A 569 3.73 -17.62 25.28
N GLU A 570 3.54 -17.29 26.56
CA GLU A 570 2.62 -17.94 27.48
C GLU A 570 1.13 -17.65 27.21
N ILE A 571 0.78 -16.69 26.34
CA ILE A 571 -0.62 -16.51 25.90
C ILE A 571 -0.98 -17.37 24.68
N PHE A 572 -0.02 -18.03 24.02
CA PHE A 572 -0.32 -18.90 22.90
C PHE A 572 -1.17 -20.11 23.33
N GLY A 573 -2.24 -20.39 22.59
CA GLY A 573 -3.12 -21.52 22.87
C GLY A 573 -3.93 -21.41 24.17
N LYS A 574 -3.91 -20.27 24.88
CA LYS A 574 -4.84 -20.05 26.00
C LYS A 574 -6.29 -20.11 25.50
N PRO A 575 -7.20 -20.74 26.27
CA PRO A 575 -8.61 -20.80 25.91
C PRO A 575 -9.28 -19.42 26.05
N LEU A 576 -10.46 -19.30 25.43
CA LEU A 576 -11.41 -18.22 25.67
C LEU A 576 -11.73 -18.11 27.17
N GLN A 577 -11.94 -16.88 27.65
CA GLN A 577 -12.31 -16.61 29.05
C GLN A 577 -13.71 -17.16 29.34
N GLY A 578 -13.91 -17.73 30.52
CA GLY A 578 -15.13 -18.45 30.91
C GLY A 578 -16.25 -17.57 31.48
N ASP A 579 -16.11 -16.26 31.34
CA ASP A 579 -16.96 -15.23 31.90
C ASP A 579 -16.92 -14.00 30.97
N ASP A 580 -17.53 -12.91 31.38
CA ASP A 580 -17.72 -11.71 30.59
C ASP A 580 -16.64 -10.62 30.83
N THR A 581 -15.62 -10.89 31.67
CA THR A 581 -14.52 -9.95 32.00
C THR A 581 -13.59 -9.65 30.82
N TRP A 582 -13.67 -10.40 29.71
CA TRP A 582 -12.94 -10.06 28.49
C TRP A 582 -13.33 -8.69 27.92
N GLN A 583 -14.50 -8.16 28.33
CA GLN A 583 -14.98 -6.81 28.00
C GLN A 583 -14.19 -5.71 28.71
N ASP A 584 -13.52 -6.00 29.84
CA ASP A 584 -12.92 -4.98 30.72
C ASP A 584 -11.69 -4.28 30.08
N ARG A 585 -11.16 -4.84 28.99
CA ARG A 585 -10.14 -4.18 28.13
C ARG A 585 -10.72 -3.21 27.09
N TYR A 586 -12.05 -3.09 27.02
CA TYR A 586 -12.80 -2.31 26.05
C TYR A 586 -13.73 -1.30 26.71
N ILE A 587 -14.40 -1.71 27.79
CA ILE A 587 -15.37 -0.91 28.55
C ILE A 587 -14.91 -0.90 30.01
N SER A 588 -14.71 0.28 30.58
CA SER A 588 -14.33 0.51 31.97
C SER A 588 -15.41 1.31 32.71
N GLY A 589 -15.57 1.05 34.01
CA GLY A 589 -16.66 1.64 34.79
C GLY A 589 -18.04 1.33 34.20
N THR A 590 -18.93 2.32 34.19
CA THR A 590 -20.29 2.19 33.63
C THR A 590 -20.37 2.46 32.12
N GLU A 591 -19.57 3.40 31.61
CA GLU A 591 -19.69 3.94 30.24
C GLU A 591 -18.35 4.26 29.54
N GLU A 592 -17.20 4.20 30.23
CA GLU A 592 -15.92 4.58 29.63
C GLU A 592 -15.51 3.55 28.57
N LYS A 593 -15.07 4.03 27.41
CA LYS A 593 -14.76 3.19 26.25
C LYS A 593 -13.35 3.44 25.75
N SER A 594 -12.63 2.37 25.45
CA SER A 594 -11.27 2.45 24.92
C SER A 594 -11.23 3.18 23.57
N PRO A 595 -10.07 3.75 23.16
CA PRO A 595 -9.92 4.40 21.85
C PRO A 595 -10.38 3.54 20.67
N GLU A 596 -10.25 2.21 20.77
CA GLU A 596 -10.73 1.25 19.76
C GLU A 596 -12.27 1.25 19.65
N LEU A 597 -13.00 1.23 20.78
CA LEU A 597 -14.46 1.35 20.77
C LEU A 597 -14.93 2.74 20.34
N ARG A 598 -14.25 3.81 20.76
CA ARG A 598 -14.60 5.19 20.36
C ARG A 598 -14.40 5.42 18.85
N PHE A 599 -13.37 4.80 18.27
CA PHE A 599 -13.18 4.76 16.81
C PHE A 599 -14.29 4.00 16.08
N TRP A 600 -14.72 2.83 16.58
CA TRP A 600 -15.87 2.13 15.99
C TRP A 600 -17.20 2.89 16.18
N MET A 601 -17.36 3.64 17.28
CA MET A 601 -18.54 4.50 17.50
C MET A 601 -18.62 5.68 16.52
N SER A 602 -17.52 6.41 16.29
CA SER A 602 -17.53 7.56 15.36
C SER A 602 -17.89 7.15 13.94
N ALA A 603 -17.46 5.94 13.55
CA ALA A 603 -17.79 5.31 12.28
C ALA A 603 -19.29 5.12 12.03
N ALA A 604 -20.01 4.89 13.13
CA ALA A 604 -21.30 4.22 13.14
C ALA A 604 -22.44 5.11 13.64
N ALA A 605 -22.14 6.19 14.37
CA ALA A 605 -23.05 7.32 14.57
C ALA A 605 -23.54 7.90 13.23
N LYS A 606 -22.66 7.94 12.22
CA LYS A 606 -22.97 8.31 10.82
C LYS A 606 -23.99 7.37 10.15
N VAL A 607 -23.92 6.05 10.43
CA VAL A 607 -24.83 5.05 9.84
C VAL A 607 -26.26 5.24 10.35
N ALA A 608 -26.43 5.63 11.62
CA ALA A 608 -27.74 5.96 12.17
C ALA A 608 -28.37 7.21 11.51
N GLY A 609 -27.57 8.20 11.14
CA GLY A 609 -28.04 9.40 10.43
C GLY A 609 -28.47 9.16 8.98
N ALA A 610 -27.93 8.12 8.33
CA ALA A 610 -28.27 7.76 6.94
C ALA A 610 -29.59 6.97 6.79
N GLY A 611 -30.38 6.84 7.87
CA GLY A 611 -31.66 6.13 7.87
C GLY A 611 -32.83 6.84 7.17
N GLY A 612 -32.61 8.04 6.62
CA GLY A 612 -33.62 8.84 5.93
C GLY A 612 -33.10 9.44 4.62
N SER A 613 -33.91 9.34 3.56
CA SER A 613 -33.56 9.59 2.15
C SER A 613 -32.50 8.64 1.57
N GLY A 614 -32.63 8.29 0.29
CA GLY A 614 -31.77 7.30 -0.36
C GLY A 614 -31.56 7.58 -1.84
N GLY A 615 -30.59 6.88 -2.44
CA GLY A 615 -30.21 7.04 -3.85
C GLY A 615 -29.40 5.85 -4.35
N ALA A 616 -30.07 4.79 -4.80
CA ALA A 616 -29.41 3.60 -5.33
C ALA A 616 -29.00 3.81 -6.80
N ALA A 617 -27.69 3.90 -7.05
CA ALA A 617 -27.12 3.97 -8.40
C ALA A 617 -26.66 2.57 -8.88
N SER A 618 -27.56 1.81 -9.51
CA SER A 618 -27.20 0.55 -10.17
C SER A 618 -26.51 0.81 -11.52
N PRO A 619 -25.35 0.20 -11.82
CA PRO A 619 -24.72 0.29 -13.14
C PRO A 619 -25.49 -0.56 -14.16
N ALA A 620 -25.92 0.05 -15.27
CA ALA A 620 -26.65 -0.63 -16.33
C ALA A 620 -25.75 -1.56 -17.18
N SER A 621 -26.28 -2.73 -17.55
CA SER A 621 -25.55 -3.78 -18.29
C SER A 621 -25.55 -3.55 -19.80
N GLY A 622 -24.39 -3.15 -20.36
CA GLY A 622 -24.19 -2.90 -21.80
C GLY A 622 -24.07 -4.15 -22.69
N GLY A 623 -25.08 -5.02 -22.70
CA GLY A 623 -25.08 -6.27 -23.48
C GLY A 623 -25.54 -6.11 -24.94
N SER A 624 -24.62 -5.88 -25.87
CA SER A 624 -24.95 -5.75 -27.31
C SER A 624 -25.08 -7.09 -28.05
N ARG A 625 -26.19 -7.33 -28.75
CA ARG A 625 -26.28 -8.36 -29.81
C ARG A 625 -27.43 -8.16 -30.84
N ASN A 626 -27.04 -8.00 -32.10
CA ASN A 626 -27.76 -8.03 -33.40
C ASN A 626 -29.32 -8.14 -33.52
N LYS A 627 -29.88 -7.15 -34.25
CA LYS A 627 -30.78 -7.23 -35.44
C LYS A 627 -31.67 -8.47 -35.68
N THR A 628 -32.98 -8.23 -35.87
CA THR A 628 -33.75 -8.63 -37.09
C THR A 628 -35.09 -7.86 -37.30
N THR A 629 -35.37 -7.48 -38.56
CA THR A 629 -36.67 -7.28 -39.27
C THR A 629 -37.97 -6.73 -38.62
N LYS A 630 -38.39 -5.53 -39.10
CA LYS A 630 -39.71 -5.04 -39.65
C LYS A 630 -40.92 -6.02 -39.78
N PRO A 631 -42.19 -5.56 -40.05
CA PRO A 631 -42.78 -4.18 -40.01
C PRO A 631 -44.26 -4.05 -39.49
N SER A 632 -44.84 -2.83 -39.61
CA SER A 632 -46.29 -2.46 -39.54
C SER A 632 -46.92 -2.34 -38.13
N SER A 633 -47.95 -1.52 -37.85
CA SER A 633 -48.74 -0.56 -38.67
C SER A 633 -49.08 0.73 -37.87
N GLY A 634 -49.76 1.71 -38.48
CA GLY A 634 -50.33 2.92 -37.81
C GLY A 634 -51.81 3.08 -38.20
N PRO A 635 -52.45 4.29 -38.19
CA PRO A 635 -51.97 5.62 -37.76
C PRO A 635 -53.00 6.46 -36.92
N GLY A 636 -52.70 7.74 -36.62
CA GLY A 636 -53.65 8.76 -36.10
C GLY A 636 -53.49 9.11 -34.60
N SER A 637 -53.88 10.28 -34.10
CA SER A 637 -54.34 11.54 -34.75
C SER A 637 -54.18 12.76 -33.81
N LYS A 638 -54.12 13.98 -34.39
CA LYS A 638 -54.24 15.30 -33.70
C LYS A 638 -55.69 15.57 -33.21
N PRO A 639 -56.01 16.62 -32.41
CA PRO A 639 -55.30 17.89 -32.10
C PRO A 639 -54.76 17.94 -30.64
N SER A 640 -54.61 19.00 -29.81
CA SER A 640 -55.10 20.41 -29.80
C SER A 640 -54.20 21.39 -29.01
N GLN A 641 -54.59 22.67 -28.99
CA GLN A 641 -54.18 23.81 -28.13
C GLN A 641 -55.51 24.58 -27.75
N PRO A 642 -55.57 25.67 -26.92
CA PRO A 642 -54.56 26.74 -26.71
C PRO A 642 -54.48 27.40 -25.29
N ALA A 643 -53.61 28.44 -25.19
CA ALA A 643 -53.66 29.61 -24.28
C ALA A 643 -53.57 29.38 -22.74
N GLU A 644 -53.28 30.37 -21.87
CA GLU A 644 -53.05 31.83 -22.04
C GLU A 644 -51.97 32.36 -21.05
N ALA A 645 -51.70 33.68 -21.00
CA ALA A 645 -50.64 34.30 -20.17
C ALA A 645 -51.09 35.60 -19.42
N PRO A 646 -50.27 36.66 -19.18
CA PRO A 646 -49.85 37.06 -17.82
C PRO A 646 -50.29 38.48 -17.36
N PRO A 647 -49.88 38.92 -16.16
CA PRO A 647 -49.11 40.18 -16.00
C PRO A 647 -47.79 39.95 -15.19
N ALA A 648 -46.69 40.72 -15.26
CA ALA A 648 -46.46 42.19 -15.26
C ALA A 648 -46.61 42.83 -13.85
N ALA A 649 -45.80 43.81 -13.38
CA ALA A 649 -44.76 44.62 -14.03
C ALA A 649 -43.71 45.23 -13.03
N GLU A 650 -42.64 45.86 -13.57
CA GLU A 650 -41.87 47.02 -13.02
C GLU A 650 -41.08 46.90 -11.69
N THR A 651 -40.10 47.76 -11.32
CA THR A 651 -39.40 48.91 -11.98
C THR A 651 -37.91 48.98 -11.56
N ALA A 652 -37.10 49.89 -12.14
CA ALA A 652 -35.72 50.21 -11.70
C ALA A 652 -35.35 51.70 -11.86
N PRO A 653 -34.39 52.22 -11.06
CA PRO A 653 -33.29 53.08 -11.58
C PRO A 653 -31.90 52.66 -11.03
N LYS A 654 -30.77 52.76 -11.78
CA LYS A 654 -29.89 53.94 -12.04
C LYS A 654 -29.35 54.58 -10.74
N SER A 655 -28.10 55.05 -10.61
CA SER A 655 -26.95 55.32 -11.51
C SER A 655 -25.63 55.38 -10.67
N GLY A 656 -24.40 55.54 -11.18
CA GLY A 656 -23.89 55.92 -12.51
C GLY A 656 -22.35 55.81 -12.60
N ALA A 657 -21.70 56.44 -13.60
CA ALA A 657 -20.26 56.24 -13.87
C ALA A 657 -19.52 57.45 -14.50
N ALA A 658 -18.23 57.59 -14.20
CA ALA A 658 -17.23 58.41 -14.91
C ALA A 658 -15.82 57.77 -14.70
N LYS A 659 -14.80 57.75 -15.58
CA LYS A 659 -14.31 58.63 -16.69
C LYS A 659 -13.76 59.98 -16.16
N ALA A 660 -12.66 60.60 -16.61
CA ALA A 660 -11.54 60.28 -17.54
C ALA A 660 -10.35 61.25 -17.22
N LYS A 661 -9.24 61.51 -17.97
CA LYS A 661 -8.72 61.09 -19.29
C LYS A 661 -7.20 61.46 -19.44
N THR A 662 -6.32 60.52 -19.85
CA THR A 662 -4.99 60.79 -20.52
C THR A 662 -3.92 61.62 -19.74
N THR A 663 -2.62 61.74 -20.08
CA THR A 663 -1.91 61.81 -21.39
C THR A 663 -0.36 61.60 -21.30
N LYS A 664 0.29 61.31 -22.44
CA LYS A 664 1.68 61.68 -22.87
C LYS A 664 2.95 61.08 -22.19
N LYS A 665 3.64 60.25 -23.00
CA LYS A 665 5.12 60.04 -23.17
C LYS A 665 5.84 61.34 -23.64
N PRO A 666 7.19 61.39 -23.88
CA PRO A 666 8.28 60.43 -23.54
C PRO A 666 9.58 61.08 -22.96
N GLY A 667 10.56 60.26 -22.57
CA GLY A 667 11.98 60.66 -22.37
C GLY A 667 12.97 59.61 -22.92
N LYS A 668 14.08 60.02 -23.56
CA LYS A 668 15.01 59.12 -24.29
C LYS A 668 16.39 59.78 -24.55
N LYS A 669 17.51 59.16 -24.12
CA LYS A 669 18.88 59.12 -24.74
C LYS A 669 19.92 58.53 -23.75
N THR A 670 20.67 57.44 -24.06
CA THR A 670 22.03 57.32 -24.70
C THR A 670 23.18 57.94 -23.90
N THR A 671 24.43 57.42 -23.82
CA THR A 671 25.20 56.37 -24.58
C THR A 671 26.21 55.68 -23.61
N LYS A 672 27.34 54.97 -23.89
CA LYS A 672 28.27 54.62 -25.03
C LYS A 672 28.89 53.22 -24.69
N LYS A 673 29.23 52.33 -25.64
CA LYS A 673 30.58 51.95 -26.18
C LYS A 673 31.76 51.98 -25.18
N ALA A 674 32.77 51.09 -25.22
CA ALA A 674 33.27 50.15 -26.26
C ALA A 674 33.61 48.76 -25.63
N ALA A 675 33.85 47.61 -26.30
CA ALA A 675 34.71 47.21 -27.44
C ALA A 675 36.21 47.53 -27.21
N ALA A 676 37.20 46.70 -27.57
CA ALA A 676 37.23 45.41 -28.28
C ALA A 676 38.22 44.44 -27.53
N ALA A 677 38.79 43.33 -28.04
CA ALA A 677 38.92 42.76 -29.38
C ALA A 677 39.09 41.21 -29.34
N ALA A 678 39.46 40.60 -30.48
CA ALA A 678 39.59 39.15 -30.70
C ALA A 678 41.05 38.66 -30.84
N LYS A 679 41.25 37.34 -30.82
CA LYS A 679 42.33 36.66 -31.58
C LYS A 679 41.90 35.25 -31.98
N ALA A 680 42.37 34.79 -33.13
CA ALA A 680 42.12 33.47 -33.69
C ALA A 680 43.41 32.85 -34.24
N SER A 681 43.48 31.53 -34.31
CA SER A 681 44.38 30.77 -35.19
C SER A 681 43.76 29.40 -35.50
N ALA A 682 44.20 28.75 -36.57
CA ALA A 682 43.49 27.60 -37.12
C ALA A 682 44.42 26.41 -37.46
N GLY A 683 43.94 25.22 -37.09
CA GLY A 683 43.99 24.01 -37.94
C GLY A 683 45.31 23.23 -38.08
N ARG A 684 45.20 21.90 -37.99
CA ARG A 684 45.98 20.99 -38.83
C ARG A 684 45.21 19.69 -39.12
N LYS A 685 45.22 19.25 -40.38
CA LYS A 685 44.72 17.94 -40.84
C LYS A 685 45.82 16.87 -40.73
N LYS A 686 45.42 15.60 -40.98
CA LYS A 686 46.23 14.37 -41.21
C LYS A 686 46.57 13.57 -39.93
N THR A 687 46.59 12.23 -39.92
CA THR A 687 46.09 11.21 -40.90
C THR A 687 45.88 9.85 -40.22
N THR A 688 44.95 9.06 -40.76
CA THR A 688 44.87 7.59 -40.78
C THR A 688 45.91 6.76 -39.98
N LYS A 689 45.42 5.78 -39.21
CA LYS A 689 45.86 4.38 -39.43
C LYS A 689 44.79 3.35 -39.09
N LYS A 690 44.44 2.56 -40.11
CA LYS A 690 43.54 1.41 -40.06
C LYS A 690 44.35 0.19 -39.58
N LYS A 691 43.85 -0.56 -38.59
CA LYS A 691 44.16 -2.00 -38.47
C LYS A 691 43.02 -2.72 -37.76
N ALA A 692 42.66 -3.87 -38.29
CA ALA A 692 41.57 -4.71 -37.82
C ALA A 692 42.01 -6.19 -37.89
N ALA A 693 41.13 -7.06 -37.37
CA ALA A 693 41.11 -8.52 -37.50
C ALA A 693 42.11 -9.36 -36.67
N ALA A 694 41.51 -10.35 -35.98
CA ALA A 694 42.02 -11.64 -35.52
C ALA A 694 43.25 -11.70 -34.55
N GLY A 695 43.31 -12.65 -33.61
CA GLY A 695 42.32 -13.67 -33.24
C GLY A 695 42.94 -14.85 -32.45
N SER A 696 42.13 -15.88 -32.16
CA SER A 696 42.54 -17.21 -31.66
C SER A 696 43.04 -17.37 -30.20
N ALA A 697 42.07 -17.67 -29.32
CA ALA A 697 42.02 -18.88 -28.47
C ALA A 697 43.12 -19.28 -27.44
N ARG A 698 42.61 -19.60 -26.24
CA ARG A 698 43.03 -20.69 -25.32
C ARG A 698 44.52 -20.85 -24.95
N LYS A 699 44.80 -20.66 -23.64
CA LYS A 699 45.29 -21.78 -22.80
C LYS A 699 45.03 -21.56 -21.31
N ALA A 700 44.59 -22.61 -20.63
CA ALA A 700 44.46 -22.64 -19.17
C ALA A 700 45.67 -23.34 -18.53
N LYS A 701 46.16 -22.76 -17.43
CA LYS A 701 47.08 -23.28 -16.39
C LYS A 701 47.26 -22.13 -15.38
N GLY A 702 47.47 -22.32 -14.09
CA GLY A 702 47.55 -23.54 -13.28
C GLY A 702 47.97 -23.14 -11.86
N ALA A 703 47.50 -23.84 -10.83
CA ALA A 703 47.61 -23.37 -9.45
C ALA A 703 49.06 -23.13 -8.97
N LYS A 704 49.25 -22.11 -8.11
CA LYS A 704 50.45 -21.96 -7.28
C LYS A 704 50.06 -21.81 -5.81
N LYS A 705 50.60 -22.69 -4.97
CA LYS A 705 50.42 -22.66 -3.51
C LYS A 705 51.28 -21.56 -2.88
N THR A 706 50.80 -20.95 -1.81
CA THR A 706 51.65 -20.41 -0.74
C THR A 706 51.12 -20.89 0.60
N SER A 707 52.00 -21.48 1.41
CA SER A 707 51.67 -22.06 2.71
C SER A 707 52.38 -21.31 3.83
N LYS A 708 51.69 -21.07 4.94
CA LYS A 708 52.34 -20.77 6.23
C LYS A 708 51.63 -21.46 7.38
N ALA A 709 52.36 -22.35 8.04
CA ALA A 709 52.06 -22.82 9.39
C ALA A 709 52.74 -21.85 10.40
N THR A 710 52.71 -21.99 11.73
CA THR A 710 52.33 -23.12 12.61
C THR A 710 52.03 -22.58 14.02
N LYS A 711 51.13 -23.22 14.79
CA LYS A 711 51.28 -23.61 16.22
C LYS A 711 49.94 -24.06 16.81
N GLY A 712 49.97 -24.91 17.85
CA GLY A 712 48.77 -25.37 18.56
C GLY A 712 49.07 -26.19 19.82
N LYS A 713 48.01 -26.55 20.57
CA LYS A 713 47.96 -27.51 21.69
C LYS A 713 46.62 -28.28 21.53
N LYS A 714 46.56 -29.62 21.55
CA LYS A 714 46.65 -30.57 22.71
C LYS A 714 45.53 -30.35 23.74
N ALA A 715 44.75 -31.36 24.20
CA ALA A 715 44.79 -32.81 23.89
C ALA A 715 43.57 -33.63 24.43
N LYS A 716 43.38 -34.86 23.88
CA LYS A 716 42.71 -36.08 24.46
C LYS A 716 41.19 -35.96 24.78
N LYS A 717 40.38 -37.03 24.89
CA LYS A 717 40.52 -38.53 24.76
C LYS A 717 39.51 -38.99 23.67
N ALA A 718 39.69 -40.02 22.83
CA ALA A 718 39.81 -41.47 23.07
C ALA A 718 38.69 -42.08 23.96
N ALA A 719 38.03 -43.23 23.70
CA ALA A 719 37.62 -44.02 22.51
C ALA A 719 37.30 -45.47 22.99
N LYS A 720 36.19 -46.10 22.54
CA LYS A 720 36.01 -47.58 22.52
C LYS A 720 34.73 -48.02 21.79
N ARG A 721 34.80 -49.17 21.09
CA ARG A 721 33.68 -50.02 20.59
C ARG A 721 33.78 -51.39 21.30
N PRO A 722 32.69 -52.17 21.43
CA PRO A 722 32.40 -53.32 20.54
C PRO A 722 31.04 -53.14 19.80
N ALA A 723 30.59 -53.89 18.77
CA ALA A 723 30.46 -55.34 18.49
C ALA A 723 29.35 -56.04 19.33
N LYS A 724 28.50 -56.98 18.84
CA LYS A 724 28.52 -57.80 17.60
C LYS A 724 27.15 -58.51 17.33
N LYS A 725 26.71 -58.59 16.05
CA LYS A 725 25.95 -59.69 15.35
C LYS A 725 24.51 -60.21 15.77
N MET A 726 23.75 -60.59 14.70
CA MET A 726 22.78 -61.72 14.53
C MET A 726 21.26 -61.63 14.92
N ALA A 727 20.41 -61.24 13.95
CA ALA A 727 19.43 -62.04 13.13
C ALA A 727 18.80 -63.38 13.65
N PRO A 728 17.73 -63.97 13.00
CA PRO A 728 16.68 -63.44 12.07
C PRO A 728 15.25 -64.08 12.24
N LYS A 729 14.37 -63.99 11.19
CA LYS A 729 13.04 -64.65 10.94
C LYS A 729 11.81 -63.98 11.60
N ALA A 730 10.60 -63.91 11.01
CA ALA A 730 10.07 -64.14 9.63
C ALA A 730 8.66 -63.44 9.51
N THR A 731 7.66 -63.66 8.61
CA THR A 731 7.32 -64.71 7.62
C THR A 731 6.25 -64.26 6.58
N LYS A 732 6.26 -64.83 5.35
CA LYS A 732 5.13 -65.20 4.43
C LYS A 732 3.85 -64.31 4.31
N ARG A 733 3.56 -63.69 3.15
CA ARG A 733 2.78 -64.17 1.95
C ARG A 733 1.33 -63.62 1.91
N SER A 734 0.60 -63.55 0.78
CA SER A 734 0.85 -63.97 -0.62
C SER A 734 0.14 -63.07 -1.66
N THR A 735 0.54 -63.16 -2.93
CA THR A 735 -0.07 -62.49 -4.10
C THR A 735 -0.64 -63.49 -5.12
N LYS A 736 -1.66 -63.06 -5.91
CA LYS A 736 -2.14 -63.53 -7.26
C LYS A 736 -3.66 -63.22 -7.42
N ARG A 737 -4.25 -62.98 -8.61
CA ARG A 737 -3.75 -62.94 -10.01
C ARG A 737 -4.67 -62.10 -10.93
N SER A 738 -4.08 -61.46 -11.95
CA SER A 738 -4.57 -61.21 -13.34
C SER A 738 -6.06 -61.16 -13.72
N GLY A 739 -6.45 -60.14 -14.51
CA GLY A 739 -7.56 -60.21 -15.48
C GLY A 739 -7.85 -58.88 -16.17
N ALA A 740 -7.94 -58.84 -17.50
CA ALA A 740 -8.25 -57.60 -18.25
C ALA A 740 -8.90 -57.85 -19.63
N LYS A 741 -10.08 -57.26 -19.88
CA LYS A 741 -10.64 -56.81 -21.19
C LYS A 741 -12.15 -56.46 -21.04
N GLY A 742 -12.65 -55.54 -21.88
CA GLY A 742 -13.97 -55.77 -22.51
C GLY A 742 -15.22 -54.95 -22.10
N THR A 743 -15.24 -53.64 -22.36
CA THR A 743 -16.37 -52.89 -23.01
C THR A 743 -17.82 -52.86 -22.45
N LYS A 744 -18.50 -51.74 -22.78
CA LYS A 744 -19.96 -51.52 -22.95
C LYS A 744 -20.87 -51.20 -21.72
N ARG A 745 -21.15 -49.89 -21.61
CA ARG A 745 -22.47 -49.25 -21.87
C ARG A 745 -23.52 -49.16 -20.74
N SER A 746 -23.92 -47.90 -20.52
CA SER A 746 -25.27 -47.39 -20.21
C SER A 746 -25.56 -46.88 -18.79
N LYS A 747 -26.23 -45.71 -18.79
CA LYS A 747 -27.29 -45.18 -17.90
C LYS A 747 -27.19 -45.48 -16.39
N ARG A 748 -27.43 -44.49 -15.52
CA ARG A 748 -28.33 -43.34 -15.71
C ARG A 748 -27.79 -42.06 -15.07
#